data_AF-K3YPF6-F1
#
_entry.id   AF-K3YPF6-F1
#
_cell.length_a   1.000
_cell.length_b   1.000
_cell.length_c   1.000
_cell.angle_alpha   90.00
_cell.angle_beta   90.00
_cell.angle_gamma   90.00
#
_symmetry.space_group_name_H-M   'P 1'
#
loop_
_entity.id
_entity.type
_entity.pdbx_description
1 polymer ?
#
loop_
_entity_poly.entity_id
_entity_poly.type
_entity_poly.pdbx_seq_one_letter_code
_entity_poly.pdbx_strand_id
1 'polypeptide(L)'
;MSSGSAVTGSGAEEEAVAVPLGQNLLVHVAENGHSLEIRCFGDTLVEAIQQSIERYCGIPPGDQRLLCGNTSLDGAHPLAYYRLPRDDREVFLYNKARLLADSRPPPPESVYIPEPKIPPAPRPQDSPPVEVSADPALKALVSYEIRFRYHFQVANAVYRCSDTKFELCKRLLREQQVQERALDTARSNLDHTFKKVSQRYLEFVRCFSQQHRAHMELLTNFERDLQRLRAVRLHPALQCEGRQCLLDLLKENDMRKLADGCFSSQKQFEMKVSQLKANFLELKKRVDNLFNVMSSSGCKDLEKLIKEHQGVISEQKSIMQSLSKDVDTSKKLVDDCSSCQLSASLRPHDAVSAVGRIYEVHEKDNLPRIRNFDHMLTKLLEKCRDKKNEMNTLVHVSMQRVKSTQMNIRDIMNELIAFQEGMSHQDDFANLKIVSGLGHAYRACLAEVARRKSYFKLYTGLAGTYAEKLATECETEKARREDFYRTWVKYIPDDIMGSMGLFDSPSQCDIKVTPFDRDLLPIDVDDVEKLAPQSLVGPFLKSERSQLPKSSLSNSSTSGNLNKSEQNLLSADDKMDFQDFLGDYDTIDIAGTSKLEVENARLKAELASAIATLCNLGVEYGYESIDEEQIDSVLKKAREKTAEALAAKDEFANKLKSLLTANQEKCLSYEKRIQDLEERLSNQYMQGHMVSGSKGTSGSLVSAFKCNDCNLEVSGGRQTQIRDESSVAMDEASSTSEQPSKQTEGGDENMTDISGALNLQLLDSVACTNLDAFMTELPRDNEDKIVSIDKEGQMLTQLTMADTSDVPVEDHHALELRNKELLVSELQNALDEKSKQLGETESRLSAMADEVNSLKRELEHARGLLDESQMNCAHLENCLHEAREEARTNKCSADRRAVEYDALRSSALRIHGLFERLNSCVTAPGVTGFAESLRSLAVSLASSVKKDEADTTVQFQQCIKILAEKVTFLTRQSAELLDRYSAVQAAHGAIAKDLDEKKELIKNLYNKLQLEKQASKEKISFGRFEVHELAIFVRNPAGHYEAINRNCSNYYLSEESVALFTQQHPRHPAYIIGQIVHIERRIVHPDQMGGAPRPDSSGSRRPPASTLNPYNLAPGCEYFVVTVAMLPDAVR
;
A
#
# COMPACT_ATOMS: atom_id res chain seq x y z
N MET A 1 -31.16 -36.71 -40.83
CA MET A 1 -30.79 -36.86 -42.26
C MET A 1 -31.12 -35.54 -42.94
N SER A 2 -30.24 -35.05 -43.83
CA SER A 2 -30.41 -33.84 -44.67
C SER A 2 -30.67 -32.51 -43.90
N SER A 3 -30.45 -31.31 -44.43
CA SER A 3 -29.47 -30.71 -45.38
C SER A 3 -29.52 -29.19 -45.12
N GLY A 4 -28.52 -28.35 -45.37
CA GLY A 4 -27.31 -28.51 -46.18
C GLY A 4 -27.32 -27.55 -47.38
N SER A 5 -26.97 -26.27 -47.15
CA SER A 5 -26.53 -25.30 -48.18
C SER A 5 -25.81 -24.10 -47.53
N ALA A 6 -25.15 -23.25 -48.32
CA ALA A 6 -24.19 -22.24 -47.85
C ALA A 6 -24.13 -20.97 -48.75
N VAL A 7 -23.13 -20.11 -48.53
CA VAL A 7 -22.77 -18.89 -49.31
C VAL A 7 -23.80 -17.75 -49.10
N THR A 8 -23.46 -16.46 -48.88
CA THR A 8 -22.32 -15.60 -49.26
C THR A 8 -21.77 -14.74 -48.11
N GLY A 9 -20.52 -14.31 -48.20
CA GLY A 9 -19.99 -13.21 -47.38
C GLY A 9 -20.04 -11.86 -48.11
N SER A 10 -20.33 -10.79 -47.38
CA SER A 10 -20.18 -9.40 -47.82
C SER A 10 -19.67 -8.57 -46.64
N GLY A 11 -18.49 -7.97 -46.78
CA GLY A 11 -18.01 -6.99 -45.81
C GLY A 11 -18.83 -5.70 -45.93
N ALA A 12 -19.46 -5.30 -44.85
CA ALA A 12 -20.04 -3.97 -44.63
C ALA A 12 -19.50 -3.47 -43.29
N GLU A 13 -19.41 -2.15 -43.13
CA GLU A 13 -18.72 -1.50 -42.01
C GLU A 13 -19.45 -1.73 -40.67
N GLU A 14 -18.73 -1.65 -39.55
CA GLU A 14 -19.32 -1.61 -38.20
C GLU A 14 -20.01 -0.27 -37.93
N GLU A 15 -21.09 0.02 -38.65
CA GLU A 15 -22.15 0.84 -38.05
C GLU A 15 -22.68 0.10 -36.81
N ALA A 16 -22.88 0.83 -35.72
CA ALA A 16 -23.37 0.27 -34.47
C ALA A 16 -24.85 -0.10 -34.56
N VAL A 17 -25.16 -1.23 -35.22
CA VAL A 17 -26.53 -1.74 -35.37
C VAL A 17 -27.14 -1.96 -33.99
N ALA A 18 -28.02 -1.04 -33.61
CA ALA A 18 -28.76 -1.13 -32.36
C ALA A 18 -29.62 -2.40 -32.38
N VAL A 19 -29.27 -3.38 -31.55
CA VAL A 19 -30.12 -4.54 -31.26
C VAL A 19 -31.51 -4.01 -30.89
N PRO A 20 -32.60 -4.46 -31.55
CA PRO A 20 -33.93 -3.94 -31.26
C PRO A 20 -34.28 -4.21 -29.80
N LEU A 21 -34.31 -3.13 -29.02
CA LEU A 21 -34.76 -3.17 -27.64
C LEU A 21 -36.24 -3.56 -27.60
N GLY A 22 -36.66 -4.27 -26.55
CA GLY A 22 -38.03 -4.78 -26.42
C GLY A 22 -39.07 -3.65 -26.45
N GLN A 23 -40.32 -3.95 -26.81
CA GLN A 23 -41.39 -2.95 -26.76
C GLN A 23 -42.00 -2.78 -25.35
N ASN A 24 -41.70 -3.71 -24.44
CA ASN A 24 -42.22 -3.79 -23.08
C ASN A 24 -41.06 -3.95 -22.08
N LEU A 25 -41.18 -3.31 -20.91
CA LEU A 25 -40.36 -3.55 -19.73
C LEU A 25 -41.18 -4.27 -18.66
N LEU A 26 -40.64 -5.36 -18.11
CA LEU A 26 -41.25 -6.09 -17.00
C LEU A 26 -40.70 -5.56 -15.67
N VAL A 27 -41.57 -4.96 -14.86
CA VAL A 27 -41.24 -4.42 -13.54
C VAL A 27 -41.92 -5.23 -12.45
N HIS A 28 -41.13 -5.77 -11.53
CA HIS A 28 -41.57 -6.59 -10.41
C HIS A 28 -41.62 -5.77 -9.11
N VAL A 29 -42.76 -5.79 -8.41
CA VAL A 29 -42.92 -5.14 -7.10
C VAL A 29 -42.38 -6.09 -6.02
N ALA A 30 -41.22 -5.76 -5.43
CA ALA A 30 -40.56 -6.63 -4.46
C ALA A 30 -41.43 -6.96 -3.22
N GLU A 31 -42.24 -5.99 -2.76
CA GLU A 31 -43.08 -6.13 -1.56
C GLU A 31 -44.10 -7.28 -1.64
N ASN A 32 -44.60 -7.61 -2.84
CA ASN A 32 -45.70 -8.58 -3.04
C ASN A 32 -45.54 -9.51 -4.25
N GLY A 33 -44.50 -9.40 -5.07
CA GLY A 33 -44.27 -10.25 -6.24
C GLY A 33 -45.13 -9.94 -7.46
N HIS A 34 -46.02 -8.94 -7.40
CA HIS A 34 -46.79 -8.51 -8.57
C HIS A 34 -45.86 -8.01 -9.69
N SER A 35 -46.26 -8.24 -10.93
CA SER A 35 -45.47 -7.90 -12.12
C SER A 35 -46.29 -6.99 -13.04
N LEU A 36 -45.67 -5.91 -13.51
CA LEU A 36 -46.26 -4.91 -14.40
C LEU A 36 -45.52 -4.92 -15.73
N GLU A 37 -46.27 -4.98 -16.83
CA GLU A 37 -45.73 -4.87 -18.18
C GLU A 37 -45.98 -3.44 -18.70
N ILE A 38 -44.91 -2.67 -18.86
CA ILE A 38 -44.97 -1.25 -19.23
C ILE A 38 -44.40 -1.09 -20.64
N ARG A 39 -45.19 -0.54 -21.58
CA ARG A 39 -44.72 -0.21 -22.93
C ARG A 39 -43.72 0.94 -22.90
N CYS A 40 -42.55 0.74 -23.49
CA CYS A 40 -41.46 1.72 -23.53
C CYS A 40 -40.43 1.37 -24.62
N PHE A 41 -39.56 2.32 -24.93
CA PHE A 41 -38.43 2.14 -25.84
C PHE A 41 -37.12 2.58 -25.16
N GLY A 42 -35.98 2.38 -25.82
CA GLY A 42 -34.66 2.69 -25.22
C GLY A 42 -34.43 4.17 -24.87
N ASP A 43 -35.06 5.08 -25.61
CA ASP A 43 -35.03 6.53 -25.38
C ASP A 43 -35.90 6.98 -24.19
N THR A 44 -36.80 6.11 -23.72
CA THR A 44 -37.74 6.43 -22.64
C THR A 44 -36.99 6.66 -21.34
N LEU A 45 -37.19 7.83 -20.72
CA LEU A 45 -36.61 8.16 -19.42
C LEU A 45 -37.16 7.26 -18.32
N VAL A 46 -36.29 6.87 -17.38
CA VAL A 46 -36.68 6.12 -16.18
C VAL A 46 -37.76 6.86 -15.38
N GLU A 47 -37.75 8.19 -15.35
CA GLU A 47 -38.81 8.98 -14.70
C GLU A 47 -40.21 8.69 -15.28
N ALA A 48 -40.33 8.52 -16.61
CA ALA A 48 -41.61 8.19 -17.24
C ALA A 48 -42.11 6.77 -16.85
N ILE A 49 -41.18 5.84 -16.60
CA ILE A 49 -41.49 4.54 -16.01
C ILE A 49 -41.95 4.71 -14.55
N GLN A 50 -41.30 5.57 -13.77
CA GLN A 50 -41.70 5.84 -12.38
C GLN A 50 -43.10 6.48 -12.28
N GLN A 51 -43.40 7.47 -13.13
CA GLN A 51 -44.74 8.06 -13.23
C GLN A 51 -45.81 7.03 -13.69
N SER A 52 -45.41 6.04 -14.49
CA SER A 52 -46.30 4.93 -14.88
C SER A 52 -46.57 3.98 -13.70
N ILE A 53 -45.53 3.62 -12.95
CA ILE A 53 -45.62 2.80 -11.73
C ILE A 53 -46.49 3.48 -10.67
N GLU A 54 -46.40 4.80 -10.50
CA GLU A 54 -47.23 5.56 -9.56
C GLU A 54 -48.73 5.35 -9.85
N ARG A 55 -49.14 5.40 -11.11
CA ARG A 55 -50.54 5.23 -11.55
C ARG A 55 -51.08 3.82 -11.29
N TYR A 56 -50.24 2.79 -11.30
CA TYR A 56 -50.65 1.40 -11.07
C TYR A 56 -50.48 0.92 -9.63
N CYS A 57 -49.49 1.44 -8.89
CA CYS A 57 -49.11 0.96 -7.55
C CYS A 57 -49.36 1.98 -6.43
N GLY A 58 -49.63 3.25 -6.74
CA GLY A 58 -49.81 4.31 -5.73
C GLY A 58 -48.53 4.68 -4.97
N ILE A 59 -47.35 4.35 -5.49
CA ILE A 59 -46.04 4.66 -4.88
C ILE A 59 -45.46 5.89 -5.58
N PRO A 60 -45.27 7.03 -4.90
CA PRO A 60 -44.72 8.24 -5.52
C PRO A 60 -43.29 8.03 -6.05
N PRO A 61 -42.88 8.66 -7.18
CA PRO A 61 -41.53 8.51 -7.75
C PRO A 61 -40.39 8.77 -6.74
N GLY A 62 -40.60 9.72 -5.82
CA GLY A 62 -39.68 10.00 -4.70
C GLY A 62 -39.45 8.80 -3.78
N ASP A 63 -40.45 7.93 -3.59
CA ASP A 63 -40.37 6.70 -2.80
C ASP A 63 -39.97 5.47 -3.63
N GLN A 64 -39.97 5.53 -4.96
CA GLN A 64 -39.58 4.39 -5.79
C GLN A 64 -38.06 4.21 -5.83
N ARG A 65 -37.58 3.00 -5.56
CA ARG A 65 -36.20 2.56 -5.85
C ARG A 65 -36.26 1.42 -6.86
N LEU A 66 -35.77 1.66 -8.07
CA LEU A 66 -35.70 0.65 -9.13
C LEU A 66 -34.28 0.09 -9.23
N LEU A 67 -34.12 -1.22 -9.15
CA LEU A 67 -32.84 -1.92 -9.36
C LEU A 67 -32.93 -2.83 -10.59
N CYS A 68 -31.86 -2.87 -11.39
CA CYS A 68 -31.63 -3.88 -12.42
C CYS A 68 -30.26 -4.51 -12.14
N GLY A 69 -30.27 -5.76 -11.65
CA GLY A 69 -29.12 -6.37 -11.02
C GLY A 69 -28.52 -5.46 -9.93
N ASN A 70 -27.20 -5.25 -9.98
CA ASN A 70 -26.49 -4.43 -8.99
C ASN A 70 -26.58 -2.91 -9.22
N THR A 71 -27.31 -2.45 -10.24
CA THR A 71 -27.40 -1.02 -10.62
C THR A 71 -28.76 -0.44 -10.23
N SER A 72 -28.77 0.74 -9.59
CA SER A 72 -30.00 1.53 -9.47
C SER A 72 -30.25 2.26 -10.77
N LEU A 73 -31.51 2.24 -11.22
CA LEU A 73 -31.96 3.18 -12.24
C LEU A 73 -32.07 4.58 -11.62
N ASP A 74 -31.76 5.62 -12.40
CA ASP A 74 -31.88 7.03 -12.07
C ASP A 74 -32.87 7.68 -13.05
N GLY A 75 -33.79 8.49 -12.55
CA GLY A 75 -34.85 9.14 -13.34
C GLY A 75 -34.31 10.00 -14.47
N ALA A 76 -33.14 10.60 -14.27
CA ALA A 76 -32.47 11.49 -15.24
C ALA A 76 -31.83 10.77 -16.44
N HIS A 77 -31.94 9.44 -16.55
CA HIS A 77 -31.32 8.66 -17.62
C HIS A 77 -32.36 7.86 -18.44
N PRO A 78 -32.13 7.68 -19.76
CA PRO A 78 -32.96 6.82 -20.61
C PRO A 78 -32.67 5.34 -20.36
N LEU A 79 -33.65 4.47 -20.58
CA LEU A 79 -33.53 3.02 -20.37
C LEU A 79 -32.34 2.39 -21.14
N ALA A 80 -32.01 2.90 -22.33
CA ALA A 80 -30.88 2.44 -23.14
C ALA A 80 -29.52 2.56 -22.42
N TYR A 81 -29.34 3.55 -21.53
CA TYR A 81 -28.12 3.70 -20.72
C TYR A 81 -27.88 2.45 -19.84
N TYR A 82 -28.96 1.85 -19.34
CA TYR A 82 -28.94 0.61 -18.54
C TYR A 82 -29.04 -0.67 -19.38
N ARG A 83 -29.06 -0.53 -20.72
CA ARG A 83 -29.35 -1.58 -21.70
C ARG A 83 -30.74 -2.21 -21.48
N LEU A 84 -31.74 -1.37 -21.27
CA LEU A 84 -33.16 -1.72 -21.16
C LEU A 84 -33.97 -1.03 -22.27
N PRO A 85 -35.18 -1.51 -22.59
CA PRO A 85 -35.76 -2.81 -22.20
C PRO A 85 -35.15 -4.00 -22.94
N ARG A 86 -35.00 -5.14 -22.26
CA ARG A 86 -34.54 -6.43 -22.81
C ARG A 86 -35.15 -7.60 -22.05
N ASP A 87 -35.50 -8.67 -22.75
CA ASP A 87 -36.14 -9.86 -22.19
C ASP A 87 -35.24 -10.61 -21.16
N ASP A 88 -33.92 -10.44 -21.23
CA ASP A 88 -32.96 -11.01 -20.27
C ASP A 88 -32.79 -10.20 -18.97
N ARG A 89 -33.55 -9.10 -18.78
CA ARG A 89 -33.32 -8.14 -17.69
C ARG A 89 -34.59 -7.72 -16.94
N GLU A 90 -34.83 -8.41 -15.84
CA GLU A 90 -35.83 -8.04 -14.84
C GLU A 90 -35.47 -6.72 -14.13
N VAL A 91 -36.48 -5.90 -13.83
CA VAL A 91 -36.37 -4.69 -13.00
C VAL A 91 -37.19 -4.86 -11.73
N PHE A 92 -36.60 -4.59 -10.57
CA PHE A 92 -37.25 -4.73 -9.26
C PHE A 92 -37.51 -3.37 -8.62
N LEU A 93 -38.77 -3.14 -8.21
CA LEU A 93 -39.24 -1.97 -7.48
C LEU A 93 -39.29 -2.25 -5.98
N TYR A 94 -38.64 -1.38 -5.22
CA TYR A 94 -38.67 -1.34 -3.76
C TYR A 94 -39.25 0.01 -3.29
N ASN A 95 -40.15 -0.03 -2.32
CA ASN A 95 -40.83 1.15 -1.76
C ASN A 95 -40.03 1.72 -0.57
N LYS A 96 -39.42 2.91 -0.72
CA LYS A 96 -38.56 3.55 0.29
C LYS A 96 -39.28 3.79 1.62
N ALA A 97 -40.57 4.16 1.60
CA ALA A 97 -41.38 4.35 2.80
C ALA A 97 -41.52 3.06 3.63
N ARG A 98 -41.47 1.88 3.01
CA ARG A 98 -41.46 0.55 3.66
C ARG A 98 -40.07 0.09 4.12
N LEU A 99 -39.01 0.83 3.81
CA LEU A 99 -37.65 0.55 4.27
C LEU A 99 -37.36 1.14 5.67
N LEU A 100 -38.24 2.00 6.18
CA LEU A 100 -38.09 2.65 7.48
C LEU A 100 -38.38 1.66 8.62
N ALA A 101 -37.63 1.73 9.72
CA ALA A 101 -37.74 0.80 10.84
C ALA A 101 -39.16 0.78 11.46
N ASP A 102 -39.78 1.95 11.59
CA ASP A 102 -41.11 2.13 12.18
C ASP A 102 -42.26 1.93 11.17
N SER A 103 -41.95 1.56 9.93
CA SER A 103 -42.98 1.31 8.92
C SER A 103 -43.73 0.00 9.20
N ARG A 104 -45.06 0.06 9.09
CA ARG A 104 -45.93 -1.07 9.40
C ARG A 104 -45.71 -2.22 8.41
N PRO A 105 -45.80 -3.49 8.84
CA PRO A 105 -45.78 -4.64 7.95
C PRO A 105 -46.82 -4.55 6.81
N PRO A 106 -46.61 -5.25 5.69
CA PRO A 106 -47.63 -5.40 4.65
C PRO A 106 -48.89 -6.09 5.20
N PRO A 107 -50.10 -5.70 4.77
CA PRO A 107 -51.34 -6.33 5.20
C PRO A 107 -51.44 -7.78 4.69
N PRO A 108 -52.14 -8.68 5.40
CA PRO A 108 -52.36 -10.06 4.93
C PRO A 108 -53.09 -10.12 3.60
N GLU A 109 -52.70 -11.05 2.73
CA GLU A 109 -53.11 -11.04 1.33
C GLU A 109 -54.59 -11.42 1.15
N SER A 110 -55.32 -10.58 0.41
CA SER A 110 -56.78 -10.65 0.22
C SER A 110 -57.19 -11.59 -0.92
N VAL A 111 -56.76 -12.85 -0.84
CA VAL A 111 -57.15 -13.90 -1.79
C VAL A 111 -58.60 -14.33 -1.51
N TYR A 112 -59.51 -14.06 -2.45
CA TYR A 112 -60.85 -14.63 -2.43
C TYR A 112 -60.79 -16.13 -2.76
N ILE A 113 -61.24 -16.98 -1.83
CA ILE A 113 -61.37 -18.43 -2.06
C ILE A 113 -62.70 -18.67 -2.79
N PRO A 114 -62.70 -19.23 -4.02
CA PRO A 114 -63.94 -19.51 -4.73
C PRO A 114 -64.76 -20.63 -4.06
N GLU A 115 -66.08 -20.48 -4.07
CA GLU A 115 -67.02 -21.54 -3.69
C GLU A 115 -67.71 -22.15 -4.93
N PRO A 116 -67.99 -23.47 -4.94
CA PRO A 116 -68.62 -24.13 -6.07
C PRO A 116 -70.10 -23.74 -6.18
N LYS A 117 -70.48 -23.12 -7.30
CA LYS A 117 -71.88 -22.73 -7.60
C LYS A 117 -72.69 -23.95 -8.05
N ILE A 118 -73.07 -24.79 -7.08
CA ILE A 118 -73.84 -26.02 -7.30
C ILE A 118 -75.27 -25.67 -7.78
N PRO A 119 -75.77 -26.26 -8.89
CA PRO A 119 -77.14 -26.05 -9.34
C PRO A 119 -78.17 -26.71 -8.41
N PRO A 120 -79.44 -26.27 -8.39
CA PRO A 120 -80.48 -26.93 -7.60
C PRO A 120 -80.76 -28.34 -8.12
N ALA A 121 -81.13 -29.25 -7.22
CA ALA A 121 -81.53 -30.61 -7.58
C ALA A 121 -82.82 -30.61 -8.42
N PRO A 122 -82.90 -31.46 -9.47
CA PRO A 122 -84.08 -31.54 -10.33
C PRO A 122 -85.30 -32.04 -9.54
N ARG A 123 -86.42 -31.34 -9.66
CA ARG A 123 -87.68 -31.65 -9.01
C ARG A 123 -88.47 -32.67 -9.85
N PRO A 124 -89.39 -33.45 -9.26
CA PRO A 124 -90.26 -34.36 -10.00
C PRO A 124 -91.17 -33.68 -11.06
N GLN A 125 -91.31 -32.35 -11.00
CA GLN A 125 -92.08 -31.56 -11.96
C GLN A 125 -91.22 -31.01 -13.12
N ASP A 126 -89.89 -31.15 -13.06
CA ASP A 126 -88.97 -30.63 -14.08
C ASP A 126 -88.76 -31.61 -15.25
N SER A 127 -89.39 -32.79 -15.20
CA SER A 127 -89.48 -33.71 -16.34
C SER A 127 -90.48 -33.19 -17.37
N PRO A 128 -90.16 -33.22 -18.68
CA PRO A 128 -91.14 -32.92 -19.72
C PRO A 128 -92.42 -33.77 -19.58
N PRO A 129 -93.60 -33.27 -20.00
CA PRO A 129 -94.82 -34.07 -20.04
C PRO A 129 -94.70 -35.12 -21.16
N VAL A 130 -94.09 -36.26 -20.84
CA VAL A 130 -94.04 -37.45 -21.70
C VAL A 130 -95.41 -38.13 -21.65
N GLU A 131 -96.38 -37.54 -22.35
CA GLU A 131 -97.51 -38.29 -22.86
C GLU A 131 -96.99 -39.40 -23.81
N VAL A 132 -97.68 -40.53 -23.83
CA VAL A 132 -97.32 -41.71 -24.63
C VAL A 132 -95.99 -42.39 -24.23
N SER A 133 -95.87 -42.75 -22.95
CA SER A 133 -95.36 -44.10 -22.62
C SER A 133 -96.02 -44.67 -21.37
N ALA A 134 -96.46 -45.93 -21.48
CA ALA A 134 -97.02 -46.71 -20.38
C ALA A 134 -95.94 -47.51 -19.61
N ASP A 135 -94.74 -47.68 -20.17
CA ASP A 135 -93.68 -48.51 -19.60
C ASP A 135 -92.96 -47.80 -18.42
N PRO A 136 -92.97 -48.39 -17.20
CA PRO A 136 -92.19 -47.88 -16.07
C PRO A 136 -90.67 -47.82 -16.34
N ALA A 137 -90.12 -48.70 -17.18
CA ALA A 137 -88.69 -48.72 -17.47
C ALA A 137 -88.25 -47.53 -18.34
N LEU A 138 -89.03 -47.16 -19.36
CA LEU A 138 -88.77 -45.94 -20.14
C LEU A 138 -88.83 -44.68 -19.25
N LYS A 139 -89.77 -44.60 -18.31
CA LYS A 139 -89.85 -43.50 -17.32
C LYS A 139 -88.64 -43.49 -16.37
N ALA A 140 -88.13 -44.66 -15.99
CA ALA A 140 -86.91 -44.77 -15.21
C ALA A 140 -85.68 -44.27 -15.99
N LEU A 141 -85.53 -44.62 -17.28
CA LEU A 141 -84.42 -44.15 -18.12
C LEU A 141 -84.38 -42.63 -18.24
N VAL A 142 -85.52 -41.97 -18.51
CA VAL A 142 -85.60 -40.50 -18.54
C VAL A 142 -85.26 -39.88 -17.18
N SER A 143 -85.69 -40.50 -16.07
CA SER A 143 -85.31 -40.08 -14.72
C SER A 143 -83.80 -40.19 -14.48
N TYR A 144 -83.14 -41.22 -15.02
CA TYR A 144 -81.68 -41.37 -14.93
C TYR A 144 -80.92 -40.39 -15.82
N GLU A 145 -81.35 -40.07 -17.05
CA GLU A 145 -80.72 -39.01 -17.87
C GLU A 145 -80.71 -37.67 -17.11
N ILE A 146 -81.87 -37.27 -16.58
CA ILE A 146 -82.02 -36.01 -15.84
C ILE A 146 -81.08 -35.97 -14.63
N ARG A 147 -80.95 -37.10 -13.90
CA ARG A 147 -80.01 -37.23 -12.79
C ARG A 147 -78.56 -37.23 -13.24
N PHE A 148 -78.20 -37.92 -14.32
CA PHE A 148 -76.82 -37.96 -14.83
C PHE A 148 -76.37 -36.59 -15.29
N ARG A 149 -77.23 -35.88 -16.03
CA ARG A 149 -77.01 -34.50 -16.45
C ARG A 149 -76.84 -33.57 -15.24
N TYR A 150 -77.64 -33.76 -14.19
CA TYR A 150 -77.44 -33.05 -12.91
C TYR A 150 -76.11 -33.43 -12.23
N HIS A 151 -75.74 -34.72 -12.15
CA HIS A 151 -74.48 -35.18 -11.55
C HIS A 151 -73.26 -34.58 -12.29
N PHE A 152 -73.29 -34.57 -13.62
CA PHE A 152 -72.29 -33.88 -14.44
C PHE A 152 -72.26 -32.36 -14.19
N GLN A 153 -73.41 -31.69 -14.08
CA GLN A 153 -73.46 -30.25 -13.79
C GLN A 153 -72.90 -29.91 -12.39
N VAL A 154 -73.23 -30.70 -11.36
CA VAL A 154 -72.67 -30.58 -10.00
C VAL A 154 -71.15 -30.80 -10.04
N ALA A 155 -70.69 -31.86 -10.69
CA ALA A 155 -69.27 -32.19 -10.79
C ALA A 155 -68.50 -31.10 -11.57
N ASN A 156 -69.03 -30.59 -12.67
CA ASN A 156 -68.43 -29.49 -13.47
C ASN A 156 -68.33 -28.19 -12.66
N ALA A 157 -69.33 -27.88 -11.83
CA ALA A 157 -69.29 -26.71 -10.94
C ALA A 157 -68.18 -26.84 -9.87
N VAL A 158 -68.00 -28.04 -9.30
CA VAL A 158 -66.90 -28.33 -8.36
C VAL A 158 -65.55 -28.31 -9.08
N TYR A 159 -65.41 -28.97 -10.22
CA TYR A 159 -64.17 -28.99 -11.01
C TYR A 159 -63.69 -27.60 -11.41
N ARG A 160 -64.57 -26.73 -11.94
CA ARG A 160 -64.21 -25.34 -12.28
C ARG A 160 -63.77 -24.52 -11.06
N CYS A 161 -64.36 -24.80 -9.90
CA CYS A 161 -63.95 -24.19 -8.63
C CYS A 161 -62.54 -24.65 -8.23
N SER A 162 -62.29 -25.96 -8.27
CA SER A 162 -60.99 -26.58 -8.00
C SER A 162 -59.87 -26.11 -8.94
N ASP A 163 -60.15 -26.02 -10.24
CA ASP A 163 -59.23 -25.52 -11.28
C ASP A 163 -58.85 -24.05 -11.02
N THR A 164 -59.84 -23.22 -10.67
CA THR A 164 -59.62 -21.82 -10.27
C THR A 164 -58.77 -21.70 -9.00
N LYS A 165 -59.05 -22.50 -7.96
CA LYS A 165 -58.23 -22.57 -6.73
C LYS A 165 -56.79 -22.96 -7.04
N PHE A 166 -56.59 -23.90 -7.97
CA PHE A 166 -55.26 -24.40 -8.32
C PHE A 166 -54.43 -23.42 -9.14
N GLU A 167 -55.03 -22.66 -10.07
CA GLU A 167 -54.31 -21.55 -10.73
C GLU A 167 -54.02 -20.38 -9.77
N LEU A 168 -54.84 -20.15 -8.73
CA LEU A 168 -54.49 -19.23 -7.64
C LEU A 168 -53.26 -19.75 -6.87
N CYS A 169 -53.16 -21.04 -6.55
CA CYS A 169 -51.95 -21.62 -5.94
C CYS A 169 -50.70 -21.39 -6.83
N LYS A 170 -50.80 -21.63 -8.14
CA LYS A 170 -49.70 -21.37 -9.07
C LYS A 170 -49.34 -19.89 -9.16
N ARG A 171 -50.33 -18.98 -9.13
CA ARG A 171 -50.10 -17.52 -9.11
C ARG A 171 -49.31 -17.12 -7.87
N LEU A 172 -49.76 -17.51 -6.68
CA LEU A 172 -49.10 -17.21 -5.41
C LEU A 172 -47.67 -17.77 -5.35
N LEU A 173 -47.40 -18.91 -6.00
CA LEU A 173 -46.04 -19.44 -6.14
C LEU A 173 -45.17 -18.59 -7.08
N ARG A 174 -45.67 -18.22 -8.26
CA ARG A 174 -44.94 -17.35 -9.21
C ARG A 174 -44.55 -16.02 -8.56
N GLU A 175 -45.45 -15.44 -7.77
CA GLU A 175 -45.22 -14.20 -7.03
C GLU A 175 -44.17 -14.39 -5.91
N GLN A 176 -44.21 -15.48 -5.15
CA GLN A 176 -43.15 -15.81 -4.17
C GLN A 176 -41.77 -16.03 -4.84
N GLN A 177 -41.73 -16.68 -6.01
CA GLN A 177 -40.50 -16.84 -6.79
C GLN A 177 -39.94 -15.50 -7.30
N VAL A 178 -40.81 -14.52 -7.61
CA VAL A 178 -40.41 -13.13 -7.93
C VAL A 178 -39.85 -12.43 -6.67
N GLN A 179 -40.47 -12.63 -5.50
CA GLN A 179 -39.97 -12.09 -4.22
C GLN A 179 -38.61 -12.69 -3.84
N GLU A 180 -38.37 -13.97 -4.09
CA GLU A 180 -37.06 -14.64 -3.92
C GLU A 180 -35.97 -13.99 -4.80
N ARG A 181 -36.25 -13.74 -6.09
CA ARG A 181 -35.32 -13.02 -6.98
C ARG A 181 -35.11 -11.54 -6.60
N ALA A 182 -36.13 -10.89 -6.03
CA ALA A 182 -36.00 -9.55 -5.49
C ALA A 182 -35.08 -9.51 -4.24
N LEU A 183 -35.18 -10.52 -3.36
CA LEU A 183 -34.25 -10.68 -2.24
C LEU A 183 -32.81 -10.88 -2.75
N ASP A 184 -32.57 -11.81 -3.67
CA ASP A 184 -31.22 -12.05 -4.21
C ASP A 184 -30.65 -10.82 -4.96
N THR A 185 -31.49 -10.04 -5.66
CA THR A 185 -31.07 -8.78 -6.30
C THR A 185 -30.64 -7.73 -5.26
N ALA A 186 -31.44 -7.52 -4.21
CA ALA A 186 -31.10 -6.59 -3.14
C ALA A 186 -29.85 -7.06 -2.34
N ARG A 187 -29.71 -8.37 -2.15
CA ARG A 187 -28.54 -9.01 -1.53
C ARG A 187 -27.27 -8.77 -2.35
N SER A 188 -27.31 -9.00 -3.66
CA SER A 188 -26.14 -8.81 -4.53
C SER A 188 -25.74 -7.33 -4.62
N ASN A 189 -26.70 -6.41 -4.63
CA ASN A 189 -26.43 -4.98 -4.54
C ASN A 189 -25.76 -4.61 -3.19
N LEU A 190 -26.25 -5.15 -2.07
CA LEU A 190 -25.65 -4.93 -0.75
C LEU A 190 -24.23 -5.49 -0.67
N ASP A 191 -24.00 -6.74 -1.10
CA ASP A 191 -22.68 -7.39 -1.19
C ASP A 191 -21.69 -6.56 -2.01
N HIS A 192 -22.11 -6.07 -3.18
CA HIS A 192 -21.28 -5.20 -4.02
C HIS A 192 -20.91 -3.88 -3.32
N THR A 193 -21.81 -3.28 -2.54
CA THR A 193 -21.48 -2.07 -1.75
C THR A 193 -20.59 -2.37 -0.54
N PHE A 194 -20.84 -3.47 0.18
CA PHE A 194 -20.05 -3.88 1.34
C PHE A 194 -18.60 -4.23 0.95
N LYS A 195 -18.40 -4.94 -0.18
CA LYS A 195 -17.07 -5.28 -0.70
C LYS A 195 -16.19 -4.05 -0.96
N LYS A 196 -16.76 -2.93 -1.46
CA LYS A 196 -16.01 -1.68 -1.68
C LYS A 196 -15.54 -1.04 -0.37
N VAL A 197 -16.40 -1.01 0.66
CA VAL A 197 -16.02 -0.47 1.98
C VAL A 197 -15.05 -1.41 2.70
N SER A 198 -15.22 -2.72 2.57
CA SER A 198 -14.28 -3.74 3.08
C SER A 198 -12.88 -3.59 2.47
N GLN A 199 -12.78 -3.37 1.15
CA GLN A 199 -11.50 -3.11 0.49
C GLN A 199 -10.82 -1.84 1.03
N ARG A 200 -11.54 -0.71 1.12
CA ARG A 200 -11.01 0.54 1.68
C ARG A 200 -10.62 0.41 3.14
N TYR A 201 -11.39 -0.32 3.95
CA TYR A 201 -11.06 -0.60 5.35
C TYR A 201 -9.74 -1.39 5.47
N LEU A 202 -9.53 -2.43 4.64
CA LEU A 202 -8.28 -3.21 4.65
C LEU A 202 -7.07 -2.38 4.20
N GLU A 203 -7.25 -1.53 3.19
CA GLU A 203 -6.22 -0.61 2.72
C GLU A 203 -5.86 0.44 3.79
N PHE A 204 -6.86 1.04 4.42
CA PHE A 204 -6.70 1.95 5.55
C PHE A 204 -5.94 1.29 6.72
N VAL A 205 -6.34 0.10 7.15
CA VAL A 205 -5.68 -0.63 8.26
C VAL A 205 -4.22 -0.96 7.93
N ARG A 206 -3.89 -1.29 6.68
CA ARG A 206 -2.51 -1.50 6.22
C ARG A 206 -1.70 -0.21 6.40
N CYS A 207 -2.15 0.90 5.81
CA CYS A 207 -1.44 2.17 5.83
C CYS A 207 -1.31 2.72 7.26
N PHE A 208 -2.38 2.61 8.07
CA PHE A 208 -2.34 2.96 9.49
C PHE A 208 -1.30 2.13 10.24
N SER A 209 -1.20 0.82 9.99
CA SER A 209 -0.23 -0.05 10.68
C SER A 209 1.22 0.28 10.29
N GLN A 210 1.48 0.67 9.04
CA GLN A 210 2.79 1.15 8.59
C GLN A 210 3.15 2.50 9.26
N GLN A 211 2.27 3.49 9.16
CA GLN A 211 2.48 4.83 9.73
C GLN A 211 2.61 4.77 11.25
N HIS A 212 1.75 4.01 11.94
CA HIS A 212 1.79 3.84 13.39
C HIS A 212 3.10 3.20 13.85
N ARG A 213 3.65 2.21 13.13
CA ARG A 213 4.97 1.66 13.46
C ARG A 213 6.06 2.73 13.39
N ALA A 214 6.14 3.48 12.28
CA ALA A 214 7.15 4.52 12.10
C ALA A 214 7.02 5.65 13.15
N HIS A 215 5.79 6.04 13.49
CA HIS A 215 5.50 7.07 14.49
C HIS A 215 5.89 6.60 15.89
N MET A 216 5.55 5.36 16.26
CA MET A 216 5.92 4.78 17.55
C MET A 216 7.44 4.57 17.66
N GLU A 217 8.09 4.06 16.62
CA GLU A 217 9.55 3.88 16.60
C GLU A 217 10.29 5.21 16.84
N LEU A 218 9.88 6.27 16.14
CA LEU A 218 10.45 7.61 16.32
C LEU A 218 10.27 8.10 17.76
N LEU A 219 9.07 7.96 18.33
CA LEU A 219 8.78 8.36 19.71
C LEU A 219 9.56 7.52 20.74
N THR A 220 9.72 6.21 20.55
CA THR A 220 10.53 5.38 21.47
C THR A 220 12.03 5.65 21.38
N ASN A 221 12.51 6.10 20.22
CA ASN A 221 13.92 6.41 19.98
C ASN A 221 14.30 7.85 20.39
N PHE A 222 13.33 8.76 20.47
CA PHE A 222 13.48 10.21 20.69
C PHE A 222 14.51 10.60 21.78
N GLU A 223 14.38 10.08 23.00
CA GLU A 223 15.31 10.42 24.10
C GLU A 223 16.74 9.91 23.87
N ARG A 224 16.87 8.74 23.26
CA ARG A 224 18.18 8.16 22.91
C ARG A 224 18.85 9.00 21.83
N ASP A 225 18.08 9.58 20.91
CA ASP A 225 18.59 10.43 19.84
C ASP A 225 18.94 11.84 20.36
N LEU A 226 18.15 12.42 21.27
CA LEU A 226 18.57 13.62 22.03
C LEU A 226 19.88 13.39 22.81
N GLN A 227 20.06 12.22 23.42
CA GLN A 227 21.31 11.87 24.11
C GLN A 227 22.50 11.74 23.14
N ARG A 228 22.30 11.17 21.94
CA ARG A 228 23.32 11.14 20.87
C ARG A 228 23.74 12.54 20.42
N LEU A 229 22.76 13.44 20.18
CA LEU A 229 23.03 14.83 19.80
C LEU A 229 23.75 15.63 20.90
N ARG A 230 23.48 15.33 22.19
CA ARG A 230 24.19 15.93 23.33
C ARG A 230 25.63 15.43 23.47
N ALA A 231 25.89 14.16 23.14
CA ALA A 231 27.21 13.55 23.25
C ALA A 231 28.21 14.06 22.19
N VAL A 232 27.73 14.38 20.97
CA VAL A 232 28.59 14.85 19.87
C VAL A 232 28.79 16.36 19.92
N ARG A 233 30.04 16.77 20.12
CA ARG A 233 30.47 18.17 20.02
C ARG A 233 30.60 18.62 18.57
N LEU A 234 30.28 19.89 18.32
CA LEU A 234 30.54 20.53 17.03
C LEU A 234 32.05 20.69 16.79
N HIS A 235 32.47 20.71 15.52
CA HIS A 235 33.84 21.02 15.14
C HIS A 235 34.30 22.36 15.78
N PRO A 236 35.52 22.51 16.32
CA PRO A 236 35.92 23.66 17.14
C PRO A 236 35.66 25.03 16.50
N ALA A 237 35.87 25.18 15.19
CA ALA A 237 35.60 26.44 14.47
C ALA A 237 34.11 26.79 14.30
N LEU A 238 33.18 25.95 14.76
CA LEU A 238 31.74 26.16 14.77
C LEU A 238 31.16 26.38 16.18
N GLN A 239 32.01 26.31 17.22
CA GLN A 239 31.63 26.49 18.62
C GLN A 239 31.60 27.98 19.00
N CYS A 240 30.64 28.38 19.82
CA CYS A 240 30.57 29.71 20.42
C CYS A 240 29.89 29.66 21.80
N GLU A 241 29.76 30.81 22.47
CA GLU A 241 28.89 30.90 23.64
C GLU A 241 27.45 30.52 23.24
N GLY A 242 26.84 29.59 23.98
CA GLY A 242 25.52 29.03 23.65
C GLY A 242 25.49 27.99 22.52
N ARG A 243 26.61 27.55 21.95
CA ARG A 243 26.66 26.47 20.93
C ARG A 243 27.93 25.64 21.02
N GLN A 244 27.82 24.39 21.46
CA GLN A 244 28.94 23.48 21.75
C GLN A 244 28.72 22.05 21.20
N CYS A 245 27.50 21.55 21.22
CA CYS A 245 27.08 20.23 20.73
C CYS A 245 25.97 20.33 19.68
N LEU A 246 25.62 19.20 19.03
CA LEU A 246 24.55 19.18 18.03
C LEU A 246 23.18 19.50 18.62
N LEU A 247 22.93 19.14 19.88
CA LEU A 247 21.68 19.45 20.55
C LEU A 247 21.44 20.96 20.71
N ASP A 248 22.49 21.78 20.80
CA ASP A 248 22.37 23.24 20.93
C ASP A 248 21.85 23.93 19.64
N LEU A 249 21.74 23.17 18.53
CA LEU A 249 21.08 23.61 17.30
C LEU A 249 19.55 23.47 17.38
N LEU A 250 19.02 22.80 18.41
CA LEU A 250 17.59 22.51 18.59
C LEU A 250 17.06 23.12 19.89
N LYS A 251 15.79 23.50 19.89
CA LYS A 251 15.08 23.91 21.12
C LYS A 251 14.57 22.68 21.86
N GLU A 252 15.43 22.04 22.67
CA GLU A 252 15.11 20.78 23.36
C GLU A 252 13.73 20.82 24.07
N ASN A 253 13.43 21.88 24.81
CA ASN A 253 12.16 22.04 25.52
C ASN A 253 10.93 22.11 24.62
N ASP A 254 11.06 22.56 23.37
CA ASP A 254 9.96 22.62 22.42
C ASP A 254 9.83 21.29 21.66
N MET A 255 10.95 20.63 21.34
CA MET A 255 10.94 19.27 20.77
C MET A 255 10.34 18.25 21.75
N ARG A 256 10.61 18.37 23.06
CA ARG A 256 10.02 17.52 24.11
C ARG A 256 8.48 17.65 24.13
N LYS A 257 7.97 18.88 24.21
CA LYS A 257 6.51 19.14 24.14
C LYS A 257 5.88 18.62 22.85
N LEU A 258 6.59 18.74 21.72
CA LEU A 258 6.14 18.23 20.43
C LEU A 258 6.04 16.69 20.44
N ALA A 259 7.00 15.99 21.06
CA ALA A 259 6.96 14.55 21.24
C ALA A 259 5.81 14.11 22.18
N ASP A 260 5.61 14.79 23.31
CA ASP A 260 4.48 14.55 24.23
C ASP A 260 3.12 14.76 23.52
N GLY A 261 3.02 15.81 22.70
CA GLY A 261 1.84 16.11 21.88
C GLY A 261 1.60 15.05 20.80
N CYS A 262 2.64 14.64 20.08
CA CYS A 262 2.58 13.58 19.07
C CYS A 262 2.18 12.23 19.67
N PHE A 263 2.76 11.84 20.81
CA PHE A 263 2.37 10.62 21.54
C PHE A 263 0.90 10.67 21.99
N SER A 264 0.47 11.82 22.53
CA SER A 264 -0.91 12.04 22.96
C SER A 264 -1.91 11.97 21.80
N SER A 265 -1.57 12.57 20.64
CA SER A 265 -2.36 12.53 19.41
C SER A 265 -2.44 11.11 18.84
N GLN A 266 -1.29 10.44 18.71
CA GLN A 266 -1.18 9.06 18.22
C GLN A 266 -2.04 8.09 19.05
N LYS A 267 -1.99 8.20 20.38
CA LYS A 267 -2.80 7.39 21.30
C LYS A 267 -4.30 7.70 21.19
N GLN A 268 -4.68 8.96 21.00
CA GLN A 268 -6.09 9.33 20.74
C GLN A 268 -6.59 8.75 19.41
N PHE A 269 -5.77 8.81 18.37
CA PHE A 269 -6.12 8.25 17.06
C PHE A 269 -6.19 6.72 17.07
N GLU A 270 -5.28 6.03 17.78
CA GLU A 270 -5.32 4.58 17.98
C GLU A 270 -6.62 4.12 18.66
N MET A 271 -7.12 4.85 19.67
CA MET A 271 -8.43 4.57 20.28
C MET A 271 -9.58 4.73 19.27
N LYS A 272 -9.53 5.74 18.40
CA LYS A 272 -10.54 5.95 17.34
C LYS A 272 -10.50 4.85 16.26
N VAL A 273 -9.30 4.43 15.84
CA VAL A 273 -9.12 3.31 14.91
C VAL A 273 -9.57 1.99 15.52
N SER A 274 -9.35 1.79 16.83
CA SER A 274 -9.86 0.63 17.57
C SER A 274 -11.39 0.59 17.60
N GLN A 275 -12.05 1.74 17.79
CA GLN A 275 -13.51 1.85 17.69
C GLN A 275 -14.01 1.55 16.26
N LEU A 276 -13.38 2.12 15.22
CA LEU A 276 -13.71 1.84 13.82
C LEU A 276 -13.56 0.34 13.47
N LYS A 277 -12.51 -0.31 13.98
CA LYS A 277 -12.30 -1.77 13.85
C LYS A 277 -13.44 -2.56 14.49
N ALA A 278 -13.94 -2.16 15.67
CA ALA A 278 -15.11 -2.76 16.30
C ALA A 278 -16.40 -2.50 15.49
N ASN A 279 -16.64 -1.26 15.05
CA ASN A 279 -17.78 -0.87 14.21
C ASN A 279 -17.82 -1.72 12.92
N PHE A 280 -16.68 -1.90 12.26
CA PHE A 280 -16.55 -2.68 11.02
C PHE A 280 -16.77 -4.19 11.24
N LEU A 281 -16.24 -4.75 12.34
CA LEU A 281 -16.51 -6.15 12.73
C LEU A 281 -18.00 -6.39 13.01
N GLU A 282 -18.67 -5.45 13.68
CA GLU A 282 -20.11 -5.54 13.90
C GLU A 282 -20.91 -5.41 12.60
N LEU A 283 -20.55 -4.45 11.73
CA LEU A 283 -21.15 -4.31 10.40
C LEU A 283 -21.03 -5.60 9.59
N LYS A 284 -19.84 -6.21 9.55
CA LYS A 284 -19.64 -7.50 8.86
C LYS A 284 -20.59 -8.57 9.40
N LYS A 285 -20.67 -8.73 10.74
CA LYS A 285 -21.59 -9.67 11.38
C LYS A 285 -23.06 -9.38 11.05
N ARG A 286 -23.48 -8.11 10.96
CA ARG A 286 -24.83 -7.71 10.53
C ARG A 286 -25.09 -8.09 9.06
N VAL A 287 -24.12 -7.88 8.16
CA VAL A 287 -24.18 -8.26 6.74
C VAL A 287 -24.30 -9.77 6.58
N ASP A 288 -23.41 -10.54 7.21
CA ASP A 288 -23.39 -12.02 7.12
C ASP A 288 -24.71 -12.62 7.65
N ASN A 289 -25.22 -12.12 8.79
CA ASN A 289 -26.52 -12.52 9.34
C ASN A 289 -27.70 -12.20 8.39
N LEU A 290 -27.67 -11.03 7.74
CA LEU A 290 -28.70 -10.63 6.79
C LEU A 290 -28.69 -11.51 5.53
N PHE A 291 -27.51 -11.85 5.00
CA PHE A 291 -27.38 -12.77 3.87
C PHE A 291 -27.91 -14.16 4.19
N ASN A 292 -27.74 -14.66 5.42
CA ASN A 292 -28.31 -15.92 5.87
C ASN A 292 -29.86 -15.87 5.89
N VAL A 293 -30.45 -14.80 6.45
CA VAL A 293 -31.91 -14.59 6.47
C VAL A 293 -32.50 -14.47 5.07
N MET A 294 -31.80 -13.80 4.15
CA MET A 294 -32.24 -13.67 2.76
C MET A 294 -32.04 -14.96 1.93
N SER A 295 -31.37 -15.99 2.48
CA SER A 295 -31.11 -17.27 1.78
C SER A 295 -32.12 -18.38 2.09
N SER A 296 -33.07 -18.18 3.02
CA SER A 296 -34.00 -19.25 3.45
C SER A 296 -35.16 -19.45 2.44
N SER A 297 -34.88 -20.13 1.33
CA SER A 297 -35.82 -20.32 0.21
C SER A 297 -36.93 -21.34 0.52
N GLY A 298 -38.08 -20.89 1.03
CA GLY A 298 -39.26 -21.73 1.26
C GLY A 298 -40.06 -22.14 0.00
N CYS A 299 -39.79 -21.51 -1.15
CA CYS A 299 -40.56 -21.69 -2.38
C CYS A 299 -40.50 -23.12 -2.95
N LYS A 300 -39.37 -23.81 -2.78
CA LYS A 300 -39.10 -25.13 -3.41
C LYS A 300 -40.00 -26.24 -2.88
N ASP A 301 -40.27 -26.23 -1.57
CA ASP A 301 -41.20 -27.19 -0.95
C ASP A 301 -42.65 -26.92 -1.35
N LEU A 302 -43.02 -25.64 -1.52
CA LEU A 302 -44.35 -25.24 -2.00
C LEU A 302 -44.54 -25.61 -3.48
N GLU A 303 -43.52 -25.41 -4.31
CA GLU A 303 -43.50 -25.84 -5.71
C GLU A 303 -43.65 -27.35 -5.85
N LYS A 304 -42.92 -28.14 -5.05
CA LYS A 304 -43.06 -29.61 -5.00
C LYS A 304 -44.49 -30.01 -4.63
N LEU A 305 -45.07 -29.39 -3.60
CA LEU A 305 -46.43 -29.67 -3.14
C LEU A 305 -47.49 -29.32 -4.20
N ILE A 306 -47.34 -28.20 -4.91
CA ILE A 306 -48.24 -27.81 -6.02
C ILE A 306 -48.09 -28.77 -7.20
N LYS A 307 -46.87 -29.23 -7.51
CA LYS A 307 -46.62 -30.25 -8.55
C LYS A 307 -47.26 -31.60 -8.20
N GLU A 308 -47.22 -32.02 -6.94
CA GLU A 308 -47.93 -33.24 -6.48
C GLU A 308 -49.46 -33.11 -6.67
N HIS A 309 -50.03 -31.95 -6.36
CA HIS A 309 -51.47 -31.70 -6.54
C HIS A 309 -51.89 -31.47 -8.01
N GLN A 310 -50.96 -31.37 -8.97
CA GLN A 310 -51.28 -31.38 -10.40
C GLN A 310 -51.95 -32.70 -10.82
N GLY A 311 -51.64 -33.81 -10.13
CA GLY A 311 -52.30 -35.12 -10.31
C GLY A 311 -53.79 -35.08 -9.95
N VAL A 312 -54.15 -34.42 -8.85
CA VAL A 312 -55.55 -34.27 -8.39
C VAL A 312 -56.43 -33.61 -9.45
N ILE A 313 -55.95 -32.53 -10.08
CA ILE A 313 -56.66 -31.86 -11.19
C ILE A 313 -56.81 -32.80 -12.41
N SER A 314 -55.81 -33.65 -12.68
CA SER A 314 -55.90 -34.62 -13.77
C SER A 314 -56.91 -35.75 -13.50
N GLU A 315 -57.04 -36.21 -12.25
CA GLU A 315 -58.08 -37.15 -11.84
C GLU A 315 -59.47 -36.54 -11.89
N GLN A 316 -59.67 -35.31 -11.37
CA GLN A 316 -60.96 -34.61 -11.51
C GLN A 316 -61.36 -34.46 -12.99
N LYS A 317 -60.40 -34.11 -13.87
CA LYS A 317 -60.64 -34.01 -15.32
C LYS A 317 -61.00 -35.36 -15.96
N SER A 318 -60.40 -36.47 -15.50
CA SER A 318 -60.75 -37.82 -15.92
C SER A 318 -62.17 -38.20 -15.49
N ILE A 319 -62.54 -37.94 -14.24
CA ILE A 319 -63.91 -38.14 -13.71
C ILE A 319 -64.91 -37.32 -14.53
N MET A 320 -64.61 -36.04 -14.83
CA MET A 320 -65.47 -35.21 -15.68
C MET A 320 -65.65 -35.77 -17.10
N GLN A 321 -64.61 -36.41 -17.66
CA GLN A 321 -64.70 -37.08 -18.97
C GLN A 321 -65.47 -38.40 -18.92
N SER A 322 -65.50 -39.11 -17.79
CA SER A 322 -66.45 -40.22 -17.59
C SER A 322 -67.87 -39.67 -17.55
N LEU A 323 -68.16 -38.78 -16.60
CA LEU A 323 -69.50 -38.24 -16.37
C LEU A 323 -70.14 -37.62 -17.63
N SER A 324 -69.34 -37.04 -18.54
CA SER A 324 -69.82 -36.60 -19.86
C SER A 324 -70.28 -37.77 -20.74
N LYS A 325 -69.45 -38.81 -20.90
CA LYS A 325 -69.80 -40.02 -21.66
C LYS A 325 -70.96 -40.78 -21.03
N ASP A 326 -71.05 -40.78 -19.72
CA ASP A 326 -72.13 -41.41 -18.95
C ASP A 326 -73.46 -40.67 -19.23
N VAL A 327 -73.45 -39.32 -19.30
CA VAL A 327 -74.58 -38.53 -19.81
C VAL A 327 -74.89 -38.87 -21.26
N ASP A 328 -73.93 -38.80 -22.17
CA ASP A 328 -74.13 -39.02 -23.61
C ASP A 328 -74.69 -40.43 -23.90
N THR A 329 -74.22 -41.45 -23.18
CA THR A 329 -74.74 -42.83 -23.30
C THR A 329 -76.12 -42.99 -22.68
N SER A 330 -76.42 -42.36 -21.53
CA SER A 330 -77.77 -42.39 -20.96
C SER A 330 -78.81 -41.71 -21.89
N LYS A 331 -78.44 -40.58 -22.50
CA LYS A 331 -79.26 -39.90 -23.50
C LYS A 331 -79.45 -40.79 -24.73
N LYS A 332 -78.37 -41.38 -25.27
CA LYS A 332 -78.49 -42.29 -26.42
C LYS A 332 -79.40 -43.49 -26.10
N LEU A 333 -79.33 -44.07 -24.92
CA LEU A 333 -80.23 -45.15 -24.52
C LEU A 333 -81.70 -44.69 -24.42
N VAL A 334 -81.97 -43.45 -24.02
CA VAL A 334 -83.31 -42.86 -24.08
C VAL A 334 -83.77 -42.68 -25.53
N ASP A 335 -82.92 -42.13 -26.41
CA ASP A 335 -83.24 -41.88 -27.83
C ASP A 335 -83.45 -43.21 -28.61
N ASP A 336 -82.55 -44.18 -28.43
CA ASP A 336 -82.61 -45.53 -29.04
C ASP A 336 -83.87 -46.28 -28.58
N CYS A 337 -84.23 -46.22 -27.28
CA CYS A 337 -85.42 -46.90 -26.76
C CYS A 337 -86.75 -46.16 -27.05
N SER A 338 -86.72 -44.87 -27.41
CA SER A 338 -87.93 -44.08 -27.71
C SER A 338 -88.29 -44.06 -29.20
N SER A 339 -87.33 -44.30 -30.09
CA SER A 339 -87.48 -44.14 -31.55
C SER A 339 -88.17 -45.30 -32.28
N CYS A 340 -88.36 -46.44 -31.62
CA CYS A 340 -89.22 -47.56 -32.04
C CYS A 340 -88.98 -48.14 -33.47
N GLN A 341 -87.80 -47.98 -34.06
CA GLN A 341 -87.45 -48.59 -35.35
C GLN A 341 -86.48 -49.78 -35.19
N LEU A 342 -87.06 -50.97 -35.09
CA LEU A 342 -86.51 -52.29 -35.42
C LEU A 342 -84.97 -52.47 -35.37
N SER A 343 -84.43 -52.65 -34.16
CA SER A 343 -83.42 -53.70 -33.95
C SER A 343 -83.64 -54.37 -32.59
N ALA A 344 -83.68 -55.70 -32.55
CA ALA A 344 -84.20 -56.47 -31.41
C ALA A 344 -83.18 -56.68 -30.26
N SER A 345 -82.26 -55.73 -30.05
CA SER A 345 -81.01 -55.97 -29.29
C SER A 345 -80.96 -55.45 -27.85
N LEU A 346 -81.82 -54.51 -27.45
CA LEU A 346 -81.94 -54.07 -26.05
C LEU A 346 -83.42 -53.95 -25.66
N ARG A 347 -83.77 -54.40 -24.45
CA ARG A 347 -85.06 -54.08 -23.82
C ARG A 347 -84.87 -52.89 -22.87
N PRO A 348 -85.89 -52.05 -22.63
CA PRO A 348 -85.80 -50.95 -21.66
C PRO A 348 -85.33 -51.39 -20.27
N HIS A 349 -85.73 -52.58 -19.79
CA HIS A 349 -85.26 -53.13 -18.51
C HIS A 349 -83.75 -53.41 -18.47
N ASP A 350 -83.16 -53.89 -19.57
CA ASP A 350 -81.72 -54.18 -19.65
C ASP A 350 -80.91 -52.89 -19.64
N ALA A 351 -81.41 -51.86 -20.36
CA ALA A 351 -80.86 -50.50 -20.31
C ALA A 351 -80.96 -49.90 -18.89
N VAL A 352 -82.10 -50.05 -18.19
CA VAL A 352 -82.26 -49.60 -16.79
C VAL A 352 -81.25 -50.29 -15.86
N SER A 353 -80.96 -51.59 -16.06
CA SER A 353 -79.97 -52.34 -15.27
C SER A 353 -78.52 -51.91 -15.56
N ALA A 354 -78.21 -51.54 -16.81
CA ALA A 354 -76.91 -50.95 -17.16
C ALA A 354 -76.74 -49.55 -16.54
N VAL A 355 -77.72 -48.67 -16.72
CA VAL A 355 -77.72 -47.29 -16.23
C VAL A 355 -77.77 -47.24 -14.69
N GLY A 356 -78.48 -48.15 -14.03
CA GLY A 356 -78.50 -48.26 -12.56
C GLY A 356 -77.12 -48.53 -11.96
N ARG A 357 -76.27 -49.34 -12.62
CA ARG A 357 -74.88 -49.57 -12.18
C ARG A 357 -74.01 -48.33 -12.36
N ILE A 358 -74.19 -47.58 -13.45
CA ILE A 358 -73.49 -46.29 -13.66
C ILE A 358 -73.95 -45.26 -12.61
N TYR A 359 -75.24 -45.22 -12.25
CA TYR A 359 -75.77 -44.36 -11.19
C TYR A 359 -75.10 -44.63 -9.83
N GLU A 360 -74.91 -45.91 -9.47
CA GLU A 360 -74.21 -46.26 -8.23
C GLU A 360 -72.75 -45.78 -8.23
N VAL A 361 -72.04 -45.83 -9.36
CA VAL A 361 -70.67 -45.28 -9.49
C VAL A 361 -70.68 -43.75 -9.37
N HIS A 362 -71.69 -43.06 -9.92
CA HIS A 362 -71.82 -41.61 -9.78
C HIS A 362 -71.97 -41.20 -8.30
N GLU A 363 -72.90 -41.82 -7.57
CA GLU A 363 -73.22 -41.49 -6.19
C GLU A 363 -72.16 -41.96 -5.18
N LYS A 364 -71.58 -43.15 -5.38
CA LYS A 364 -70.69 -43.78 -4.38
C LYS A 364 -69.21 -43.46 -4.58
N ASP A 365 -68.76 -43.17 -5.81
CA ASP A 365 -67.34 -42.88 -6.09
C ASP A 365 -67.11 -41.47 -6.70
N ASN A 366 -67.69 -41.19 -7.87
CA ASN A 366 -67.35 -39.98 -8.64
C ASN A 366 -67.67 -38.67 -7.89
N LEU A 367 -68.90 -38.52 -7.38
CA LEU A 367 -69.33 -37.29 -6.69
C LEU A 367 -68.67 -37.11 -5.30
N PRO A 368 -68.49 -38.16 -4.47
CA PRO A 368 -67.67 -38.06 -3.26
C PRO A 368 -66.20 -37.69 -3.56
N ARG A 369 -65.55 -38.35 -4.53
CA ARG A 369 -64.15 -38.07 -4.88
C ARG A 369 -63.95 -36.65 -5.39
N ILE A 370 -64.80 -36.15 -6.29
CA ILE A 370 -64.61 -34.80 -6.85
C ILE A 370 -64.73 -33.70 -5.79
N ARG A 371 -65.58 -33.90 -4.77
CA ARG A 371 -65.68 -33.02 -3.58
C ARG A 371 -64.47 -33.14 -2.65
N ASN A 372 -63.95 -34.35 -2.42
CA ASN A 372 -62.73 -34.54 -1.63
C ASN A 372 -61.51 -33.88 -2.29
N PHE A 373 -61.39 -33.99 -3.62
CA PHE A 373 -60.36 -33.32 -4.40
C PHE A 373 -60.43 -31.78 -4.26
N ASP A 374 -61.63 -31.18 -4.29
CA ASP A 374 -61.82 -29.74 -4.05
C ASP A 374 -61.43 -29.33 -2.61
N HIS A 375 -61.73 -30.17 -1.62
CA HIS A 375 -61.33 -29.92 -0.24
C HIS A 375 -59.80 -29.94 -0.05
N MET A 376 -59.09 -30.88 -0.69
CA MET A 376 -57.62 -30.91 -0.68
C MET A 376 -57.00 -29.69 -1.38
N LEU A 377 -57.57 -29.26 -2.50
CA LEU A 377 -57.13 -28.05 -3.20
C LEU A 377 -57.44 -26.76 -2.43
N THR A 378 -58.50 -26.75 -1.60
CA THR A 378 -58.80 -25.64 -0.69
C THR A 378 -57.71 -25.53 0.39
N LYS A 379 -57.34 -26.64 1.03
CA LYS A 379 -56.21 -26.68 2.00
C LYS A 379 -54.87 -26.31 1.37
N LEU A 380 -54.64 -26.67 0.12
CA LEU A 380 -53.46 -26.24 -0.62
C LEU A 380 -53.45 -24.71 -0.80
N LEU A 381 -54.58 -24.10 -1.17
CA LEU A 381 -54.70 -22.65 -1.36
C LEU A 381 -54.51 -21.87 -0.05
N GLU A 382 -55.06 -22.35 1.05
CA GLU A 382 -54.82 -21.82 2.40
C GLU A 382 -53.32 -21.83 2.73
N LYS A 383 -52.65 -22.98 2.58
CA LYS A 383 -51.20 -23.10 2.80
C LYS A 383 -50.36 -22.24 1.85
N CYS A 384 -50.79 -22.04 0.61
CA CYS A 384 -50.13 -21.11 -0.32
C CYS A 384 -50.26 -19.65 0.13
N ARG A 385 -51.44 -19.26 0.64
CA ARG A 385 -51.70 -17.92 1.16
C ARG A 385 -50.91 -17.63 2.43
N ASP A 386 -50.79 -18.60 3.34
CA ASP A 386 -49.99 -18.44 4.57
C ASP A 386 -48.51 -18.27 4.24
N LYS A 387 -47.95 -19.10 3.34
CA LYS A 387 -46.57 -18.94 2.86
C LYS A 387 -46.33 -17.64 2.09
N LYS A 388 -47.33 -17.14 1.36
CA LYS A 388 -47.30 -15.81 0.75
C LYS A 388 -47.20 -14.70 1.80
N ASN A 389 -47.98 -14.78 2.89
CA ASN A 389 -47.92 -13.82 4.00
C ASN A 389 -46.57 -13.87 4.73
N GLU A 390 -46.01 -15.06 4.95
CA GLU A 390 -44.65 -15.24 5.47
C GLU A 390 -43.62 -14.57 4.56
N MET A 391 -43.69 -14.79 3.23
CA MET A 391 -42.78 -14.17 2.26
C MET A 391 -42.89 -12.65 2.23
N ASN A 392 -44.11 -12.09 2.19
CA ASN A 392 -44.33 -10.64 2.26
C ASN A 392 -43.67 -10.04 3.53
N THR A 393 -43.77 -10.74 4.67
CA THR A 393 -43.15 -10.35 5.94
C THR A 393 -41.62 -10.47 5.91
N LEU A 394 -41.09 -11.56 5.34
CA LEU A 394 -39.66 -11.79 5.16
C LEU A 394 -39.02 -10.73 4.27
N VAL A 395 -39.67 -10.34 3.17
CA VAL A 395 -39.21 -9.23 2.31
C VAL A 395 -39.18 -7.94 3.10
N HIS A 396 -40.28 -7.55 3.78
CA HIS A 396 -40.36 -6.33 4.57
C HIS A 396 -39.21 -6.21 5.59
N VAL A 397 -39.05 -7.23 6.45
CA VAL A 397 -38.00 -7.24 7.48
C VAL A 397 -36.58 -7.28 6.88
N SER A 398 -36.37 -8.04 5.79
CA SER A 398 -35.09 -8.06 5.08
C SER A 398 -34.76 -6.69 4.48
N MET A 399 -35.74 -6.01 3.90
CA MET A 399 -35.57 -4.71 3.25
C MET A 399 -35.29 -3.58 4.25
N GLN A 400 -35.96 -3.57 5.41
CA GLN A 400 -35.60 -2.69 6.54
C GLN A 400 -34.16 -2.91 7.00
N ARG A 401 -33.71 -4.18 7.11
CA ARG A 401 -32.34 -4.54 7.50
C ARG A 401 -31.31 -4.18 6.43
N VAL A 402 -31.61 -4.35 5.13
CA VAL A 402 -30.77 -3.85 4.04
C VAL A 402 -30.60 -2.33 4.17
N LYS A 403 -31.68 -1.59 4.43
CA LYS A 403 -31.63 -0.14 4.56
C LYS A 403 -30.81 0.34 5.77
N SER A 404 -30.94 -0.27 6.95
CA SER A 404 -30.09 0.08 8.09
C SER A 404 -28.62 -0.28 7.86
N THR A 405 -28.35 -1.46 7.29
CA THR A 405 -26.99 -1.89 6.93
C THR A 405 -26.35 -0.96 5.90
N GLN A 406 -27.11 -0.48 4.90
CA GLN A 406 -26.63 0.53 3.93
C GLN A 406 -26.29 1.88 4.56
N MET A 407 -26.97 2.28 5.64
CA MET A 407 -26.60 3.49 6.38
C MET A 407 -25.29 3.26 7.14
N ASN A 408 -25.17 2.18 7.92
CA ASN A 408 -23.91 1.81 8.58
C ASN A 408 -22.72 1.70 7.61
N ILE A 409 -22.91 1.18 6.39
CA ILE A 409 -21.89 1.13 5.32
C ILE A 409 -21.43 2.53 4.91
N ARG A 410 -22.36 3.46 4.69
CA ARG A 410 -22.05 4.86 4.35
C ARG A 410 -21.35 5.56 5.51
N ASP A 411 -21.82 5.35 6.73
CA ASP A 411 -21.35 6.08 7.90
C ASP A 411 -19.91 5.65 8.25
N ILE A 412 -19.60 4.35 8.18
CA ILE A 412 -18.22 3.82 8.24
C ILE A 412 -17.35 4.30 7.06
N MET A 413 -17.91 4.45 5.86
CA MET A 413 -17.17 4.99 4.71
C MET A 413 -16.81 6.48 4.92
N ASN A 414 -17.65 7.24 5.62
CA ASN A 414 -17.34 8.61 6.00
C ASN A 414 -16.27 8.67 7.11
N GLU A 415 -16.35 7.80 8.13
CA GLU A 415 -15.30 7.65 9.16
C GLU A 415 -13.94 7.33 8.53
N LEU A 416 -13.90 6.39 7.57
CA LEU A 416 -12.68 6.03 6.84
C LEU A 416 -12.07 7.21 6.05
N ILE A 417 -12.89 8.02 5.38
CA ILE A 417 -12.40 9.19 4.64
C ILE A 417 -11.78 10.22 5.60
N ALA A 418 -12.49 10.56 6.68
CA ALA A 418 -12.00 11.52 7.69
C ALA A 418 -10.72 11.03 8.39
N PHE A 419 -10.59 9.71 8.63
CA PHE A 419 -9.38 9.14 9.23
C PHE A 419 -8.21 9.09 8.24
N GLN A 420 -8.47 8.88 6.95
CA GLN A 420 -7.44 8.93 5.90
C GLN A 420 -6.92 10.36 5.69
N GLU A 421 -7.80 11.36 5.76
CA GLU A 421 -7.44 12.79 5.78
C GLU A 421 -6.60 13.15 7.03
N GLY A 422 -7.02 12.69 8.22
CA GLY A 422 -6.28 12.85 9.47
C GLY A 422 -4.94 12.09 9.54
N MET A 423 -4.71 11.11 8.66
CA MET A 423 -3.41 10.47 8.48
C MET A 423 -2.47 11.29 7.58
N SER A 424 -3.00 12.02 6.59
CA SER A 424 -2.20 12.87 5.70
C SER A 424 -1.73 14.19 6.32
N HIS A 425 -2.45 14.72 7.32
CA HIS A 425 -2.12 15.99 7.98
C HIS A 425 -1.40 15.77 9.32
N GLN A 426 -0.13 15.33 9.28
CA GLN A 426 0.70 15.08 10.48
C GLN A 426 2.09 15.71 10.41
N ASP A 427 2.13 17.02 10.13
CA ASP A 427 3.35 17.83 10.00
C ASP A 427 4.22 17.81 11.29
N ASP A 428 3.61 17.66 12.46
CA ASP A 428 4.32 17.56 13.74
C ASP A 428 5.30 16.36 13.79
N PHE A 429 4.95 15.23 13.19
CA PHE A 429 5.85 14.08 13.08
C PHE A 429 6.99 14.33 12.08
N ALA A 430 6.77 15.16 11.05
CA ALA A 430 7.86 15.60 10.15
C ALA A 430 8.85 16.51 10.88
N ASN A 431 8.36 17.40 11.74
CA ASN A 431 9.21 18.23 12.61
C ASN A 431 10.02 17.37 13.61
N LEU A 432 9.46 16.29 14.16
CA LEU A 432 10.20 15.38 15.05
C LEU A 432 11.33 14.60 14.33
N LYS A 433 11.22 14.31 13.03
CA LYS A 433 12.30 13.67 12.24
C LYS A 433 13.60 14.47 12.23
N ILE A 434 13.56 15.78 12.53
CA ILE A 434 14.75 16.62 12.64
C ILE A 434 15.71 16.10 13.74
N VAL A 435 15.18 15.48 14.81
CA VAL A 435 16.01 14.98 15.93
C VAL A 435 16.88 13.80 15.50
N SER A 436 16.33 12.80 14.81
CA SER A 436 17.10 11.67 14.27
C SER A 436 17.92 12.07 13.04
N GLY A 437 17.39 12.96 12.20
CA GLY A 437 18.03 13.43 10.98
C GLY A 437 19.23 14.36 11.20
N LEU A 438 19.28 15.15 12.28
CA LEU A 438 20.38 16.12 12.49
C LEU A 438 21.76 15.46 12.62
N GLY A 439 21.84 14.29 13.26
CA GLY A 439 23.09 13.52 13.35
C GLY A 439 23.58 13.02 11.99
N HIS A 440 22.66 12.59 11.14
CA HIS A 440 22.92 12.19 9.77
C HIS A 440 23.39 13.39 8.92
N ALA A 441 22.63 14.49 8.95
CA ALA A 441 22.92 15.70 8.17
C ALA A 441 24.28 16.31 8.54
N TYR A 442 24.64 16.37 9.82
CA TYR A 442 25.95 16.84 10.25
C TYR A 442 27.08 15.95 9.71
N ARG A 443 26.94 14.62 9.80
CA ARG A 443 27.94 13.66 9.29
C ARG A 443 28.08 13.76 7.76
N ALA A 444 26.99 13.95 7.03
CA ALA A 444 26.99 14.23 5.60
C ALA A 444 27.77 15.51 5.26
N CYS A 445 27.53 16.60 6.00
CA CYS A 445 28.24 17.87 5.81
C CYS A 445 29.75 17.75 6.06
N LEU A 446 30.18 17.06 7.13
CA LEU A 446 31.62 16.84 7.37
C LEU A 446 32.26 15.98 6.26
N ALA A 447 31.55 14.99 5.75
CA ALA A 447 31.99 14.15 4.64
C ALA A 447 32.10 14.93 3.33
N GLU A 448 31.11 15.77 2.97
CA GLU A 448 31.18 16.63 1.78
C GLU A 448 32.33 17.64 1.84
N VAL A 449 32.62 18.19 3.03
CA VAL A 449 33.82 19.03 3.24
C VAL A 449 35.11 18.23 2.97
N ALA A 450 35.27 17.04 3.54
CA ALA A 450 36.43 16.19 3.29
C ALA A 450 36.55 15.77 1.81
N ARG A 451 35.41 15.50 1.15
CA ARG A 451 35.33 15.17 -0.28
C ARG A 451 35.83 16.32 -1.14
N ARG A 452 35.30 17.54 -0.94
CA ARG A 452 35.69 18.74 -1.69
C ARG A 452 37.17 19.08 -1.55
N LYS A 453 37.73 18.98 -0.33
CA LYS A 453 39.16 19.22 -0.09
C LYS A 453 40.05 18.15 -0.73
N SER A 454 39.59 16.90 -0.80
CA SER A 454 40.28 15.82 -1.52
C SER A 454 40.19 16.01 -3.04
N TYR A 455 39.02 16.43 -3.55
CA TYR A 455 38.82 16.78 -4.95
C TYR A 455 39.69 17.97 -5.39
N PHE A 456 39.83 19.02 -4.57
CA PHE A 456 40.72 20.14 -4.87
C PHE A 456 42.17 19.67 -5.06
N LYS A 457 42.69 18.82 -4.16
CA LYS A 457 44.04 18.22 -4.29
C LYS A 457 44.17 17.44 -5.61
N LEU A 458 43.21 16.57 -5.92
CA LEU A 458 43.18 15.78 -7.16
C LEU A 458 43.15 16.68 -8.41
N TYR A 459 42.31 17.71 -8.41
CA TYR A 459 42.21 18.68 -9.51
C TYR A 459 43.52 19.44 -9.72
N THR A 460 44.19 19.88 -8.65
CA THR A 460 45.51 20.52 -8.74
C THR A 460 46.60 19.55 -9.22
N GLY A 461 46.55 18.28 -8.81
CA GLY A 461 47.49 17.24 -9.28
C GLY A 461 47.32 16.94 -10.78
N LEU A 462 46.08 16.84 -11.26
CA LEU A 462 45.76 16.64 -12.67
C LEU A 462 46.15 17.86 -13.53
N ALA A 463 45.99 19.08 -13.02
CA ALA A 463 46.55 20.27 -13.67
C ALA A 463 48.09 20.20 -13.77
N GLY A 464 48.76 19.64 -12.76
CA GLY A 464 50.19 19.34 -12.76
C GLY A 464 50.60 18.33 -13.84
N THR A 465 49.91 17.19 -13.96
CA THR A 465 50.21 16.17 -15.00
C THR A 465 50.13 16.77 -16.41
N TYR A 466 49.15 17.64 -16.67
CA TYR A 466 49.03 18.31 -17.97
C TYR A 466 50.12 19.37 -18.20
N ALA A 467 50.54 20.10 -17.16
CA ALA A 467 51.60 21.10 -17.27
C ALA A 467 52.94 20.46 -17.63
N GLU A 468 53.29 19.35 -16.99
CA GLU A 468 54.54 18.63 -17.24
C GLU A 468 54.54 17.90 -18.60
N LYS A 469 53.40 17.33 -19.03
CA LYS A 469 53.27 16.79 -20.39
C LYS A 469 53.51 17.87 -21.46
N LEU A 470 52.95 19.08 -21.28
CA LEU A 470 53.20 20.19 -22.19
C LEU A 470 54.63 20.76 -22.07
N ALA A 471 55.27 20.66 -20.91
CA ALA A 471 56.68 21.02 -20.75
C ALA A 471 57.61 20.06 -21.50
N THR A 472 57.42 18.74 -21.33
CA THR A 472 58.22 17.70 -22.01
C THR A 472 57.99 17.70 -23.53
N GLU A 473 56.76 17.90 -24.01
CA GLU A 473 56.50 18.12 -25.44
C GLU A 473 57.22 19.40 -25.97
N CYS A 474 57.24 20.48 -25.20
CA CYS A 474 57.96 21.72 -25.53
C CYS A 474 59.50 21.53 -25.54
N GLU A 475 60.05 20.72 -24.62
CA GLU A 475 61.49 20.40 -24.56
C GLU A 475 61.93 19.50 -25.70
N THR A 476 61.16 18.45 -26.05
CA THR A 476 61.49 17.61 -27.23
C THR A 476 61.38 18.38 -28.54
N GLU A 477 60.52 19.41 -28.62
CA GLU A 477 60.43 20.32 -29.77
C GLU A 477 61.63 21.27 -29.83
N LYS A 478 62.07 21.83 -28.69
CA LYS A 478 63.31 22.62 -28.61
C LYS A 478 64.53 21.80 -29.03
N ALA A 479 64.68 20.59 -28.49
CA ALA A 479 65.78 19.68 -28.87
C ALA A 479 65.80 19.39 -30.38
N ARG A 480 64.63 19.13 -30.99
CA ARG A 480 64.50 18.96 -32.45
C ARG A 480 64.89 20.21 -33.25
N ARG A 481 64.52 21.41 -32.79
CA ARG A 481 64.93 22.69 -33.42
C ARG A 481 66.43 22.94 -33.28
N GLU A 482 67.00 22.66 -32.11
CA GLU A 482 68.45 22.74 -31.90
C GLU A 482 69.23 21.76 -32.76
N ASP A 483 68.79 20.50 -32.89
CA ASP A 483 69.47 19.51 -33.74
C ASP A 483 69.37 19.86 -35.22
N PHE A 484 68.23 20.39 -35.66
CA PHE A 484 68.08 20.95 -37.00
C PHE A 484 69.09 22.10 -37.24
N TYR A 485 69.15 23.08 -36.32
CA TYR A 485 70.11 24.19 -36.39
C TYR A 485 71.57 23.71 -36.37
N ARG A 486 71.96 22.86 -35.41
CA ARG A 486 73.29 22.23 -35.30
C ARG A 486 73.72 21.48 -36.57
N THR A 487 72.76 20.95 -37.32
CA THR A 487 72.99 20.24 -38.58
C THR A 487 73.21 21.22 -39.75
N TRP A 488 72.35 22.23 -39.90
CA TRP A 488 72.28 23.03 -41.12
C TRP A 488 73.03 24.38 -41.10
N VAL A 489 73.36 24.93 -39.91
CA VAL A 489 74.14 26.18 -39.76
C VAL A 489 75.50 26.17 -40.48
N LYS A 490 76.05 24.97 -40.73
CA LYS A 490 77.31 24.76 -41.46
C LYS A 490 77.21 25.05 -42.97
N TYR A 491 75.99 25.20 -43.49
CA TYR A 491 75.70 25.35 -44.92
C TYR A 491 74.87 26.61 -45.26
N ILE A 492 74.14 27.16 -44.30
CA ILE A 492 73.28 28.35 -44.47
C ILE A 492 73.67 29.40 -43.43
N PRO A 493 74.02 30.64 -43.84
CA PRO A 493 74.28 31.75 -42.92
C PRO A 493 73.10 32.08 -41.99
N ASP A 494 73.43 32.53 -40.77
CA ASP A 494 72.45 32.81 -39.71
C ASP A 494 71.48 33.95 -40.05
N ASP A 495 71.90 34.95 -40.81
CA ASP A 495 71.03 36.04 -41.28
C ASP A 495 69.92 35.51 -42.21
N ILE A 496 70.23 34.51 -43.03
CA ILE A 496 69.25 33.85 -43.90
C ILE A 496 68.30 32.98 -43.07
N MET A 497 68.81 32.15 -42.15
CA MET A 497 67.94 31.32 -41.29
C MET A 497 67.05 32.16 -40.36
N GLY A 498 67.57 33.27 -39.82
CA GLY A 498 66.81 34.25 -39.05
C GLY A 498 65.73 34.93 -39.88
N SER A 499 66.02 35.29 -41.14
CA SER A 499 65.02 35.87 -42.05
C SER A 499 63.86 34.92 -42.39
N MET A 500 64.08 33.60 -42.24
CA MET A 500 63.05 32.56 -42.41
C MET A 500 62.26 32.29 -41.11
N GLY A 501 62.58 32.96 -39.99
CA GLY A 501 61.93 32.75 -38.69
C GLY A 501 62.37 31.47 -37.95
N LEU A 502 63.45 30.82 -38.38
CA LEU A 502 63.85 29.49 -37.87
C LEU A 502 64.52 29.52 -36.48
N PHE A 503 64.67 30.69 -35.86
CA PHE A 503 65.23 30.84 -34.51
C PHE A 503 64.16 30.93 -33.40
N ASP A 504 62.88 31.02 -33.76
CA ASP A 504 61.80 31.08 -32.77
C ASP A 504 61.71 29.76 -31.99
N SER A 505 61.72 29.87 -30.65
CA SER A 505 61.60 28.74 -29.73
C SER A 505 60.24 28.75 -29.02
N PRO A 506 59.57 27.60 -28.82
CA PRO A 506 58.28 27.57 -28.13
C PRO A 506 58.42 28.01 -26.66
N SER A 507 57.47 28.83 -26.21
CA SER A 507 57.34 29.24 -24.81
C SER A 507 56.96 28.05 -23.92
N GLN A 508 57.42 28.06 -22.67
CA GLN A 508 57.01 27.06 -21.67
C GLN A 508 55.55 27.30 -21.25
N CYS A 509 54.78 26.23 -21.05
CA CYS A 509 53.38 26.31 -20.63
C CYS A 509 53.28 26.50 -19.10
N ASP A 510 52.40 27.39 -18.65
CA ASP A 510 52.21 27.76 -17.24
C ASP A 510 50.73 27.61 -16.87
N ILE A 511 50.37 26.46 -16.29
CA ILE A 511 48.98 26.14 -15.92
C ILE A 511 48.69 26.62 -14.50
N LYS A 512 47.97 27.74 -14.39
CA LYS A 512 47.59 28.35 -13.11
C LYS A 512 46.16 27.98 -12.69
N VAL A 513 46.05 27.07 -11.72
CA VAL A 513 44.77 26.78 -11.04
C VAL A 513 44.45 27.90 -10.05
N THR A 514 43.31 28.57 -10.23
CA THR A 514 42.76 29.52 -9.25
C THR A 514 42.24 28.77 -8.01
N PRO A 515 42.69 29.08 -6.79
CA PRO A 515 42.21 28.40 -5.58
C PRO A 515 40.71 28.67 -5.30
N PHE A 516 39.93 27.60 -5.22
CA PHE A 516 38.52 27.62 -4.78
C PHE A 516 38.37 26.92 -3.41
N ASP A 517 37.16 26.92 -2.84
CA ASP A 517 36.83 26.24 -1.57
C ASP A 517 37.76 26.58 -0.37
N ARG A 518 38.25 27.83 -0.33
CA ARG A 518 39.25 28.30 0.63
C ARG A 518 38.76 28.29 2.09
N ASP A 519 37.47 28.53 2.30
CA ASP A 519 36.86 28.66 3.62
C ASP A 519 36.39 27.32 4.21
N LEU A 520 36.66 26.19 3.54
CA LEU A 520 36.31 24.85 4.05
C LEU A 520 37.11 24.46 5.28
N LEU A 521 36.43 23.91 6.29
CA LEU A 521 37.00 23.47 7.58
C LEU A 521 38.22 22.54 7.41
N PRO A 522 39.21 22.57 8.32
CA PRO A 522 40.42 21.74 8.27
C PRO A 522 40.14 20.28 8.67
N ILE A 523 39.39 19.56 7.84
CA ILE A 523 38.89 18.21 8.07
C ILE A 523 39.39 17.29 6.94
N ASP A 524 39.97 16.15 7.29
CA ASP A 524 40.23 15.02 6.38
C ASP A 524 39.20 13.89 6.65
N VAL A 525 39.12 12.89 5.77
CA VAL A 525 38.14 11.78 5.83
C VAL A 525 38.22 11.01 7.14
N ASP A 526 39.44 10.86 7.67
CA ASP A 526 39.74 10.20 8.94
C ASP A 526 39.20 10.98 10.14
N ASP A 527 38.96 12.29 10.01
CA ASP A 527 38.38 13.13 11.06
C ASP A 527 36.85 13.09 11.10
N VAL A 528 36.20 12.71 10.00
CA VAL A 528 34.74 12.56 9.93
C VAL A 528 34.26 11.52 10.95
N GLU A 529 34.97 10.40 11.11
CA GLU A 529 34.64 9.36 12.08
C GLU A 529 34.96 9.78 13.53
N LYS A 530 35.88 10.73 13.75
CA LYS A 530 36.21 11.29 15.07
C LYS A 530 35.19 12.35 15.52
N LEU A 531 34.73 13.18 14.57
CA LEU A 531 33.82 14.31 14.79
C LEU A 531 32.34 13.92 14.70
N ALA A 532 32.02 12.89 13.92
CA ALA A 532 30.67 12.36 13.71
C ALA A 532 30.73 10.81 13.55
N PRO A 533 30.96 10.07 14.65
CA PRO A 533 31.12 8.61 14.62
C PRO A 533 29.84 7.89 14.17
N GLN A 534 29.98 6.64 13.69
CA GLN A 534 28.88 5.75 13.27
C GLN A 534 27.74 5.70 14.31
N SER A 535 28.06 5.73 15.60
CA SER A 535 27.09 5.66 16.70
C SER A 535 26.13 6.87 16.79
N LEU A 536 26.45 8.00 16.15
CA LEU A 536 25.57 9.18 16.03
C LEU A 536 24.39 8.91 15.08
N VAL A 537 24.64 8.18 13.99
CA VAL A 537 23.62 7.70 13.03
C VAL A 537 22.74 6.63 13.69
N GLY A 538 23.31 5.91 14.67
CA GLY A 538 22.70 4.76 15.32
C GLY A 538 22.97 3.46 14.57
N PRO A 539 22.61 2.30 15.14
CA PRO A 539 22.65 1.06 14.41
C PRO A 539 21.49 1.05 13.40
N PHE A 540 21.81 0.86 12.12
CA PHE A 540 20.87 0.23 11.18
C PHE A 540 20.36 -1.07 11.82
N LEU A 541 19.06 -1.34 11.72
CA LEU A 541 18.42 -2.44 12.44
C LEU A 541 18.82 -3.80 11.86
N LYS A 542 19.97 -4.31 12.31
CA LYS A 542 20.39 -5.70 12.12
C LYS A 542 19.23 -6.63 12.50
N SER A 543 18.58 -7.18 11.48
CA SER A 543 17.52 -8.17 11.64
C SER A 543 18.06 -9.35 12.43
N GLU A 544 17.54 -9.56 13.65
CA GLU A 544 17.94 -10.71 14.47
C GLU A 544 17.47 -12.02 13.82
N ARG A 545 18.35 -12.61 13.01
CA ARG A 545 18.24 -14.00 12.56
C ARG A 545 19.24 -14.88 13.31
N SER A 546 18.67 -15.63 14.25
CA SER A 546 19.10 -16.94 14.76
C SER A 546 20.46 -17.48 14.26
N GLN A 547 21.36 -17.71 15.21
CA GLN A 547 22.64 -18.39 14.99
C GLN A 547 22.43 -19.83 14.46
N LEU A 548 22.93 -20.15 13.26
CA LEU A 548 23.68 -21.38 12.90
C LEU A 548 24.25 -21.23 11.44
N PRO A 549 25.03 -22.17 10.85
CA PRO A 549 26.31 -21.77 10.26
C PRO A 549 26.38 -21.83 8.71
N LYS A 550 27.48 -21.26 8.21
CA LYS A 550 27.84 -21.05 6.80
C LYS A 550 27.83 -22.33 5.94
N SER A 551 27.31 -22.22 4.70
CA SER A 551 27.79 -23.02 3.56
C SER A 551 27.63 -22.28 2.21
N SER A 552 28.74 -22.28 1.44
CA SER A 552 28.87 -22.19 -0.03
C SER A 552 27.82 -21.45 -0.91
N LEU A 553 28.25 -20.32 -1.48
CA LEU A 553 28.31 -20.02 -2.93
C LEU A 553 27.26 -20.65 -3.89
N SER A 554 26.47 -19.81 -4.59
CA SER A 554 26.34 -19.79 -6.07
C SER A 554 25.40 -18.69 -6.60
N ASN A 555 25.54 -18.35 -7.89
CA ASN A 555 24.92 -17.18 -8.53
C ASN A 555 23.54 -17.45 -9.20
N SER A 556 22.61 -16.50 -9.07
CA SER A 556 21.67 -16.03 -10.12
C SER A 556 20.96 -14.76 -9.61
N SER A 557 20.70 -13.66 -10.34
CA SER A 557 20.40 -13.37 -11.76
C SER A 557 18.91 -13.53 -12.17
N THR A 558 18.44 -12.62 -13.04
CA THR A 558 17.09 -12.52 -13.66
C THR A 558 15.87 -12.20 -12.77
N SER A 559 15.76 -10.90 -12.45
CA SER A 559 14.55 -10.05 -12.48
C SER A 559 13.18 -10.65 -12.88
N GLY A 560 12.14 -10.29 -12.12
CA GLY A 560 10.72 -10.30 -12.54
C GLY A 560 10.04 -8.97 -12.20
N ASN A 561 9.30 -8.38 -13.14
CA ASN A 561 8.83 -6.98 -13.02
C ASN A 561 7.66 -6.79 -12.04
N LEU A 562 7.70 -5.68 -11.28
CA LEU A 562 6.54 -5.04 -10.66
C LEU A 562 6.37 -3.63 -11.24
N ASN A 563 5.13 -3.14 -11.27
CA ASN A 563 4.73 -2.06 -12.17
C ASN A 563 5.21 -0.67 -11.70
N LYS A 564 5.64 0.14 -12.68
CA LYS A 564 5.94 1.57 -12.47
C LYS A 564 4.69 2.32 -11.97
N SER A 565 4.88 3.12 -10.92
CA SER A 565 4.04 4.28 -10.63
C SER A 565 4.87 5.53 -10.93
N GLU A 566 4.40 6.40 -11.82
CA GLU A 566 5.17 7.56 -12.29
C GLU A 566 4.97 8.76 -11.36
N GLN A 567 5.88 8.97 -10.40
CA GLN A 567 6.10 10.30 -9.79
C GLN A 567 7.61 10.55 -9.56
N ASN A 568 8.15 11.47 -10.37
CA ASN A 568 9.35 12.30 -10.14
C ASN A 568 10.55 11.67 -9.41
N LEU A 569 11.36 10.87 -10.13
CA LEU A 569 12.80 10.80 -9.87
C LEU A 569 13.46 12.07 -10.43
N LEU A 570 14.01 12.91 -9.55
CA LEU A 570 14.87 14.02 -9.96
C LEU A 570 16.30 13.51 -10.20
N SER A 571 16.75 13.62 -11.45
CA SER A 571 18.17 13.73 -11.88
C SER A 571 19.18 12.88 -11.08
N ALA A 572 19.14 11.55 -11.24
CA ALA A 572 20.22 10.64 -10.84
C ALA A 572 21.28 10.46 -11.95
N ASP A 573 21.48 11.49 -12.79
CA ASP A 573 22.28 11.45 -14.02
C ASP A 573 23.72 12.00 -13.81
N ASP A 574 23.95 12.78 -12.74
CA ASP A 574 25.26 13.36 -12.38
C ASP A 574 26.24 12.36 -11.74
N LYS A 575 26.23 11.10 -12.19
CA LYS A 575 27.41 10.24 -12.05
C LYS A 575 28.44 10.67 -13.08
N MET A 576 29.29 11.63 -12.70
CA MET A 576 30.60 11.77 -13.34
C MET A 576 31.44 10.53 -13.05
N ASP A 577 31.31 9.50 -13.89
CA ASP A 577 32.24 8.38 -13.93
C ASP A 577 33.59 8.88 -14.48
N PHE A 578 34.43 9.42 -13.58
CA PHE A 578 35.82 9.84 -13.83
C PHE A 578 36.73 8.71 -14.37
N GLN A 579 36.19 7.50 -14.52
CA GLN A 579 36.84 6.34 -15.12
C GLN A 579 36.95 6.47 -16.65
N ASP A 580 35.95 7.07 -17.32
CA ASP A 580 35.90 7.13 -18.80
C ASP A 580 36.73 8.27 -19.42
N PHE A 581 37.22 9.21 -18.61
CA PHE A 581 38.04 10.34 -19.08
C PHE A 581 39.56 10.08 -19.08
N LEU A 582 40.02 8.92 -18.59
CA LEU A 582 41.41 8.45 -18.71
C LEU A 582 41.46 7.11 -19.44
N GLY A 583 41.10 7.14 -20.73
CA GLY A 583 41.40 6.04 -21.64
C GLY A 583 42.89 5.93 -21.93
N ASP A 584 43.49 4.81 -21.52
CA ASP A 584 44.61 4.14 -22.21
C ASP A 584 45.89 4.98 -22.49
N TYR A 585 46.44 5.63 -21.46
CA TYR A 585 47.78 6.24 -21.52
C TYR A 585 48.68 5.75 -20.38
N ASP A 586 49.89 5.29 -20.75
CA ASP A 586 50.94 4.91 -19.81
C ASP A 586 51.31 6.04 -18.85
N THR A 587 51.55 5.69 -17.59
CA THR A 587 51.74 6.69 -16.53
C THR A 587 53.16 7.24 -16.52
N ILE A 588 53.30 8.52 -16.89
CA ILE A 588 54.50 9.32 -16.71
C ILE A 588 54.61 9.72 -15.22
N ASP A 589 55.79 9.57 -14.62
CA ASP A 589 56.07 10.02 -13.24
C ASP A 589 56.47 11.50 -13.21
N ILE A 590 55.88 12.27 -12.28
CA ILE A 590 56.13 13.71 -12.12
C ILE A 590 57.36 13.96 -11.26
N ALA A 591 58.22 14.88 -11.70
CA ALA A 591 59.32 15.43 -10.92
C ALA A 591 58.85 16.41 -9.80
N GLY A 592 58.02 15.94 -8.86
CA GLY A 592 57.63 16.73 -7.69
C GLY A 592 56.40 16.26 -6.91
N THR A 593 55.50 15.47 -7.50
CA THR A 593 54.30 14.93 -6.83
C THR A 593 54.08 13.49 -7.23
N SER A 594 54.15 12.55 -6.28
CA SER A 594 54.14 11.13 -6.62
C SER A 594 52.76 10.64 -7.07
N LYS A 595 52.72 9.65 -7.98
CA LYS A 595 51.52 8.94 -8.45
C LYS A 595 50.60 8.50 -7.29
N LEU A 596 51.20 8.02 -6.19
CA LEU A 596 50.54 7.65 -4.93
C LEU A 596 49.69 8.78 -4.31
N GLU A 597 50.07 10.04 -4.47
CA GLU A 597 49.37 11.16 -3.83
C GLU A 597 48.10 11.60 -4.57
N VAL A 598 48.10 11.52 -5.89
CA VAL A 598 46.89 11.74 -6.71
C VAL A 598 45.89 10.60 -6.47
N GLU A 599 46.36 9.36 -6.40
CA GLU A 599 45.54 8.19 -6.10
C GLU A 599 44.98 8.22 -4.67
N ASN A 600 45.78 8.61 -3.68
CA ASN A 600 45.32 8.79 -2.29
C ASN A 600 44.24 9.89 -2.19
N ALA A 601 44.40 11.00 -2.91
CA ALA A 601 43.39 12.07 -3.00
C ALA A 601 42.10 11.59 -3.68
N ARG A 602 42.20 10.74 -4.73
CA ARG A 602 41.04 10.09 -5.37
C ARG A 602 40.28 9.21 -4.38
N LEU A 603 40.96 8.27 -3.72
CA LEU A 603 40.35 7.32 -2.80
C LEU A 603 39.69 8.02 -1.59
N LYS A 604 40.34 9.06 -1.05
CA LYS A 604 39.74 9.91 -0.01
C LYS A 604 38.48 10.63 -0.49
N ALA A 605 38.44 11.14 -1.74
CA ALA A 605 37.22 11.70 -2.30
C ALA A 605 36.11 10.64 -2.50
N GLU A 606 36.43 9.45 -3.01
CA GLU A 606 35.45 8.35 -3.16
C GLU A 606 34.84 7.93 -1.81
N LEU A 607 35.69 7.69 -0.80
CA LEU A 607 35.25 7.28 0.54
C LEU A 607 34.39 8.36 1.21
N ALA A 608 34.81 9.64 1.13
CA ALA A 608 34.04 10.75 1.67
C ALA A 608 32.68 10.90 0.96
N SER A 609 32.63 10.72 -0.37
CA SER A 609 31.39 10.71 -1.13
C SER A 609 30.45 9.59 -0.68
N ALA A 610 30.97 8.37 -0.47
CA ALA A 610 30.19 7.24 0.01
C ALA A 610 29.62 7.49 1.43
N ILE A 611 30.39 8.11 2.33
CA ILE A 611 29.93 8.47 3.68
C ILE A 611 28.74 9.43 3.60
N ALA A 612 28.74 10.40 2.67
CA ALA A 612 27.65 11.34 2.50
C ALA A 612 26.34 10.68 1.99
N THR A 613 26.40 9.80 0.98
CA THR A 613 25.19 9.16 0.42
C THR A 613 24.42 8.32 1.43
N LEU A 614 25.11 7.61 2.32
CA LEU A 614 24.48 6.81 3.39
C LEU A 614 23.69 7.68 4.37
N CYS A 615 24.24 8.84 4.69
CA CYS A 615 23.63 9.76 5.63
C CYS A 615 22.33 10.35 5.05
N ASN A 616 22.24 10.52 3.73
CA ASN A 616 21.00 10.93 3.07
C ASN A 616 19.97 9.78 3.01
N LEU A 617 20.41 8.55 2.71
CA LEU A 617 19.54 7.36 2.65
C LEU A 617 18.77 7.12 3.97
N GLY A 618 19.42 7.32 5.12
CA GLY A 618 18.79 7.23 6.45
C GLY A 618 17.83 8.36 6.81
N VAL A 619 17.72 9.41 5.99
CA VAL A 619 16.84 10.58 6.23
C VAL A 619 15.57 10.55 5.37
N GLU A 620 15.68 10.12 4.11
CA GLU A 620 14.54 10.14 3.17
C GLU A 620 13.69 8.86 3.20
N TYR A 621 14.30 7.68 3.37
CA TYR A 621 13.61 6.39 3.27
C TYR A 621 13.32 5.78 4.65
N GLY A 622 12.06 5.88 5.09
CA GLY A 622 11.58 5.22 6.30
C GLY A 622 11.39 3.71 6.12
N TYR A 623 12.43 2.92 6.43
CA TYR A 623 12.39 1.47 6.67
C TYR A 623 11.53 0.60 5.70
N GLU A 624 11.67 0.80 4.39
CA GLU A 624 11.19 -0.17 3.38
C GLU A 624 12.35 -0.69 2.50
N SER A 625 12.83 -1.89 2.85
CA SER A 625 13.66 -2.79 2.02
C SER A 625 14.78 -2.16 1.16
N ILE A 626 15.74 -1.52 1.81
CA ILE A 626 17.07 -1.28 1.22
C ILE A 626 17.92 -2.54 1.44
N ASP A 627 18.73 -2.94 0.45
CA ASP A 627 19.70 -4.03 0.58
C ASP A 627 20.95 -3.55 1.36
N GLU A 628 20.85 -3.59 2.69
CA GLU A 628 21.90 -3.11 3.60
C GLU A 628 23.24 -3.86 3.41
N GLU A 629 23.22 -5.15 3.05
CA GLU A 629 24.45 -5.93 2.80
C GLU A 629 25.21 -5.41 1.57
N GLN A 630 24.49 -5.09 0.49
CA GLN A 630 25.11 -4.51 -0.71
C GLN A 630 25.79 -3.17 -0.37
N ILE A 631 25.12 -2.32 0.42
CA ILE A 631 25.60 -0.97 0.73
C ILE A 631 26.77 -0.96 1.72
N ASP A 632 26.72 -1.75 2.81
CA ASP A 632 27.85 -1.85 3.75
C ASP A 632 29.08 -2.49 3.08
N SER A 633 28.88 -3.43 2.14
CA SER A 633 29.99 -4.03 1.38
C SER A 633 30.77 -3.02 0.53
N VAL A 634 30.07 -2.05 -0.09
CA VAL A 634 30.70 -0.96 -0.87
C VAL A 634 31.47 -0.02 0.06
N LEU A 635 30.87 0.30 1.21
CA LEU A 635 31.46 1.13 2.26
C LEU A 635 32.79 0.55 2.76
N LYS A 636 32.75 -0.74 3.13
CA LYS A 636 33.88 -1.49 3.64
C LYS A 636 35.00 -1.57 2.61
N LYS A 637 34.69 -1.90 1.36
CA LYS A 637 35.64 -1.95 0.24
C LYS A 637 36.31 -0.60 -0.05
N ALA A 638 35.59 0.51 0.10
CA ALA A 638 36.16 1.85 -0.04
C ALA A 638 37.10 2.21 1.13
N ARG A 639 36.74 1.83 2.36
CA ARG A 639 37.59 2.00 3.56
C ARG A 639 38.88 1.18 3.47
N GLU A 640 38.77 -0.10 3.12
CA GLU A 640 39.91 -1.02 2.98
C GLU A 640 40.92 -0.49 1.96
N LYS A 641 40.48 -0.15 0.74
CA LYS A 641 41.34 0.47 -0.30
C LYS A 641 42.02 1.76 0.16
N THR A 642 41.29 2.63 0.87
CA THR A 642 41.85 3.92 1.32
C THR A 642 42.93 3.70 2.39
N ALA A 643 42.74 2.72 3.28
CA ALA A 643 43.73 2.33 4.28
C ALA A 643 44.97 1.66 3.65
N GLU A 644 44.78 0.77 2.66
CA GLU A 644 45.86 0.16 1.88
C GLU A 644 46.73 1.21 1.18
N ALA A 645 46.11 2.19 0.51
CA ALA A 645 46.82 3.27 -0.17
C ALA A 645 47.53 4.25 0.78
N LEU A 646 47.04 4.40 2.02
CA LEU A 646 47.75 5.15 3.07
C LEU A 646 48.98 4.36 3.57
N ALA A 647 48.81 3.07 3.88
CA ALA A 647 49.90 2.21 4.33
C ALA A 647 51.02 2.11 3.29
N ALA A 648 50.68 2.00 1.99
CA ALA A 648 51.65 2.01 0.89
C ALA A 648 52.42 3.34 0.80
N LYS A 649 51.77 4.48 1.04
CA LYS A 649 52.44 5.78 1.09
C LYS A 649 53.40 5.88 2.27
N ASP A 650 52.99 5.43 3.46
CA ASP A 650 53.83 5.45 4.66
C ASP A 650 55.03 4.50 4.53
N GLU A 651 54.86 3.32 3.91
CA GLU A 651 55.97 2.42 3.60
C GLU A 651 56.96 3.06 2.61
N PHE A 652 56.47 3.76 1.58
CA PHE A 652 57.31 4.48 0.63
C PHE A 652 58.07 5.66 1.27
N ALA A 653 57.41 6.42 2.16
CA ALA A 653 58.05 7.48 2.93
C ALA A 653 59.17 6.93 3.85
N ASN A 654 58.95 5.76 4.46
CA ASN A 654 59.99 5.08 5.25
C ASN A 654 61.16 4.55 4.39
N LYS A 655 60.90 4.05 3.17
CA LYS A 655 61.94 3.67 2.19
C LYS A 655 62.77 4.87 1.72
N LEU A 656 62.15 6.01 1.45
CA LEU A 656 62.86 7.26 1.15
C LEU A 656 63.74 7.72 2.33
N LYS A 657 63.21 7.62 3.56
CA LYS A 657 63.93 8.00 4.78
C LYS A 657 65.17 7.13 5.01
N SER A 658 65.09 5.81 4.81
CA SER A 658 66.23 4.91 4.96
C SER A 658 67.28 5.08 3.86
N LEU A 659 66.86 5.37 2.62
CA LEU A 659 67.78 5.73 1.53
C LEU A 659 68.52 7.04 1.81
N LEU A 660 67.84 8.05 2.38
CA LEU A 660 68.43 9.33 2.75
C LEU A 660 69.46 9.16 3.88
N THR A 661 69.17 8.38 4.93
CA THR A 661 70.15 8.09 5.99
C THR A 661 71.35 7.30 5.46
N ALA A 662 71.14 6.31 4.60
CA ALA A 662 72.24 5.54 3.99
C ALA A 662 73.13 6.42 3.08
N ASN A 663 72.57 7.44 2.42
CA ASN A 663 73.36 8.41 1.66
C ASN A 663 74.05 9.46 2.55
N GLN A 664 73.47 9.85 3.68
CA GLN A 664 74.17 10.67 4.70
C GLN A 664 75.37 9.91 5.28
N GLU A 665 75.24 8.63 5.60
CA GLU A 665 76.35 7.77 6.06
C GLU A 665 77.46 7.66 5.02
N LYS A 666 77.12 7.52 3.72
CA LYS A 666 78.11 7.61 2.64
C LYS A 666 78.80 8.98 2.59
N CYS A 667 78.07 10.09 2.69
CA CYS A 667 78.65 11.44 2.70
C CYS A 667 79.64 11.62 3.85
N LEU A 668 79.26 11.22 5.08
CA LEU A 668 80.15 11.20 6.25
C LEU A 668 81.38 10.30 6.02
N SER A 669 81.23 9.18 5.32
CA SER A 669 82.38 8.33 4.95
C SER A 669 83.33 9.01 3.95
N TYR A 670 82.79 9.79 3.00
CA TYR A 670 83.58 10.56 2.04
C TYR A 670 84.27 11.76 2.68
N GLU A 671 83.59 12.52 3.55
CA GLU A 671 84.19 13.60 4.35
C GLU A 671 85.37 13.07 5.20
N LYS A 672 85.18 11.95 5.90
CA LYS A 672 86.24 11.31 6.68
C LYS A 672 87.40 10.80 5.81
N ARG A 673 87.11 10.38 4.57
CA ARG A 673 88.14 9.98 3.59
C ARG A 673 88.89 11.17 3.00
N ILE A 674 88.22 12.32 2.82
CA ILE A 674 88.85 13.58 2.43
C ILE A 674 89.80 14.04 3.54
N GLN A 675 89.36 14.03 4.81
CA GLN A 675 90.21 14.37 5.96
C GLN A 675 91.46 13.46 6.08
N ASP A 676 91.30 12.14 5.89
CA ASP A 676 92.42 11.17 5.84
C ASP A 676 93.40 11.47 4.67
N LEU A 677 92.92 11.99 3.55
CA LEU A 677 93.77 12.39 2.41
C LEU A 677 94.43 13.75 2.61
N GLU A 678 93.74 14.72 3.22
CA GLU A 678 94.27 16.03 3.61
C GLU A 678 95.37 15.89 4.67
N GLU A 679 95.17 15.03 5.68
CA GLU A 679 96.19 14.72 6.68
C GLU A 679 97.42 14.06 6.04
N ARG A 680 97.24 13.13 5.09
CA ARG A 680 98.35 12.53 4.33
C ARG A 680 99.09 13.54 3.46
N LEU A 681 98.38 14.46 2.81
CA LEU A 681 98.98 15.54 2.02
C LEU A 681 99.78 16.51 2.91
N SER A 682 99.22 16.89 4.06
CA SER A 682 99.92 17.70 5.07
C SER A 682 101.20 17.02 5.56
N ASN A 683 101.12 15.72 5.90
CA ASN A 683 102.28 14.93 6.30
C ASN A 683 103.33 14.78 5.17
N GLN A 684 102.91 14.60 3.91
CA GLN A 684 103.84 14.61 2.77
C GLN A 684 104.50 15.98 2.55
N TYR A 685 103.76 17.08 2.74
CA TYR A 685 104.30 18.44 2.64
C TYR A 685 105.36 18.69 3.71
N MET A 686 105.09 18.29 4.96
CA MET A 686 106.05 18.32 6.06
C MET A 686 107.29 17.45 5.80
N GLN A 687 107.11 16.27 5.19
CA GLN A 687 108.21 15.35 4.88
C GLN A 687 109.06 15.84 3.69
N GLY A 688 108.45 16.48 2.69
CA GLY A 688 109.15 17.10 1.56
C GLY A 688 110.09 18.24 1.97
N HIS A 689 109.76 18.97 3.03
CA HIS A 689 110.59 20.07 3.55
C HIS A 689 111.91 19.59 4.21
N MET A 690 112.08 18.28 4.44
CA MET A 690 113.31 17.70 5.00
C MET A 690 114.32 17.20 3.96
N VAL A 691 114.00 17.24 2.65
CA VAL A 691 114.86 16.66 1.58
C VAL A 691 115.15 17.67 0.46
N SER A 692 115.56 18.90 0.81
CA SER A 692 116.32 19.76 -0.09
C SER A 692 117.14 20.80 0.68
N GLY A 693 118.46 20.62 0.73
CA GLY A 693 119.37 21.50 1.46
C GLY A 693 120.51 22.03 0.59
N SER A 694 120.32 23.17 -0.08
CA SER A 694 121.45 23.98 -0.57
C SER A 694 121.09 25.45 -0.83
N LYS A 695 122.07 26.31 -0.53
CA LYS A 695 122.15 27.76 -0.73
C LYS A 695 121.76 28.22 -2.15
N GLY A 696 121.11 29.39 -2.28
CA GLY A 696 120.87 30.00 -3.61
C GLY A 696 120.14 31.36 -3.66
N THR A 697 120.66 32.38 -2.98
CA THR A 697 120.47 33.84 -3.24
C THR A 697 119.27 34.37 -4.09
N SER A 698 118.48 35.27 -3.47
CA SER A 698 117.76 36.40 -4.11
C SER A 698 116.58 36.12 -5.08
N GLY A 699 115.38 36.68 -4.89
CA GLY A 699 114.88 37.46 -3.75
C GLY A 699 113.64 38.32 -4.04
N SER A 700 113.07 38.85 -2.95
CA SER A 700 112.34 40.14 -2.85
C SER A 700 111.08 40.41 -3.71
N LEU A 701 109.90 40.38 -3.06
CA LEU A 701 108.90 41.47 -2.88
C LEU A 701 107.62 40.84 -2.26
N VAL A 702 107.15 41.26 -1.06
CA VAL A 702 106.16 42.35 -0.82
C VAL A 702 104.77 42.00 -1.41
N SER A 703 103.65 41.96 -0.67
CA SER A 703 103.33 42.21 0.76
C SER A 703 101.99 41.48 1.11
N ALA A 704 101.33 41.53 2.27
CA ALA A 704 100.99 42.67 3.14
C ALA A 704 100.33 42.22 4.48
N PHE A 705 100.60 42.97 5.56
CA PHE A 705 99.76 43.27 6.76
C PHE A 705 98.99 42.11 7.48
N LYS A 706 99.27 41.80 8.76
CA LYS A 706 98.80 42.49 10.02
C LYS A 706 97.27 42.40 10.23
N CYS A 707 96.72 42.28 11.45
CA CYS A 707 97.26 41.97 12.79
C CYS A 707 96.09 41.68 13.77
N ASN A 708 96.35 40.88 14.81
CA ASN A 708 95.84 41.00 16.20
C ASN A 708 94.32 41.17 16.53
N ASP A 709 93.87 40.22 17.36
CA ASP A 709 93.24 40.41 18.68
C ASP A 709 91.72 40.61 18.91
N CYS A 710 91.30 39.95 20.01
CA CYS A 710 90.19 40.25 20.93
C CYS A 710 88.71 40.01 20.53
N ASN A 711 88.20 38.86 20.98
CA ASN A 711 86.98 38.66 21.78
C ASN A 711 85.87 39.74 21.79
N LEU A 712 84.63 39.34 21.46
CA LEU A 712 83.54 39.32 22.45
C LEU A 712 82.43 38.29 22.08
N GLU A 713 81.40 38.18 22.91
CA GLU A 713 80.47 37.04 23.00
C GLU A 713 79.09 37.22 22.31
N VAL A 714 78.45 36.06 22.10
CA VAL A 714 77.00 35.78 22.28
C VAL A 714 75.96 36.13 21.18
N SER A 715 75.00 35.19 21.05
CA SER A 715 73.69 35.24 20.35
C SER A 715 73.71 35.50 18.83
N GLY A 716 73.49 34.52 17.95
CA GLY A 716 72.43 33.49 18.01
C GLY A 716 71.23 33.90 17.15
N GLY A 717 70.72 32.99 16.30
CA GLY A 717 69.53 33.21 15.46
C GLY A 717 69.75 32.98 13.97
N ARG A 718 69.73 31.71 13.53
CA ARG A 718 69.81 31.35 12.09
C ARG A 718 68.55 31.80 11.34
N GLN A 719 68.74 32.32 10.13
CA GLN A 719 67.76 32.29 9.05
C GLN A 719 68.45 31.75 7.80
N THR A 720 67.91 30.69 7.20
CA THR A 720 68.43 30.14 5.94
C THR A 720 67.28 29.59 5.10
N GLN A 721 66.89 30.36 4.09
CA GLN A 721 66.45 29.79 2.82
C GLN A 721 67.70 29.55 1.97
N ILE A 722 67.67 28.57 1.07
CA ILE A 722 68.18 28.68 -0.32
C ILE A 722 67.68 27.46 -1.12
N ARG A 723 67.53 27.66 -2.42
CA ARG A 723 67.22 26.67 -3.47
C ARG A 723 68.45 26.64 -4.36
N ASP A 724 68.90 25.45 -4.75
CA ASP A 724 69.92 25.27 -5.79
C ASP A 724 69.40 24.38 -6.91
N GLU A 725 69.90 24.65 -8.11
CA GLU A 725 69.70 23.87 -9.32
C GLU A 725 71.05 23.26 -9.72
N SER A 726 71.07 22.06 -10.28
CA SER A 726 72.28 21.49 -10.88
C SER A 726 71.95 20.43 -11.91
N SER A 727 72.70 20.45 -13.02
CA SER A 727 72.53 19.56 -14.17
C SER A 727 73.90 19.12 -14.71
N VAL A 728 74.19 17.82 -14.67
CA VAL A 728 75.28 17.18 -15.44
C VAL A 728 74.81 15.79 -15.90
N ALA A 729 75.28 15.35 -17.07
CA ALA A 729 74.88 14.12 -17.73
C ALA A 729 75.71 12.87 -17.32
N MET A 730 75.38 11.74 -17.95
CA MET A 730 75.88 10.38 -17.64
C MET A 730 77.35 10.12 -18.03
N ASP A 731 77.92 9.03 -17.50
CA ASP A 731 78.46 7.95 -18.35
C ASP A 731 78.38 6.56 -17.66
N GLU A 732 78.62 5.48 -18.40
CA GLU A 732 78.31 4.09 -18.04
C GLU A 732 79.34 3.34 -17.18
N ALA A 733 78.88 2.29 -16.46
CA ALA A 733 79.37 0.90 -16.62
C ALA A 733 78.73 -0.07 -15.59
N SER A 734 78.03 -1.13 -16.04
CA SER A 734 77.83 -2.35 -15.22
C SER A 734 77.51 -3.59 -16.08
N SER A 735 77.89 -4.78 -15.60
CA SER A 735 77.64 -6.07 -16.28
C SER A 735 77.35 -7.18 -15.27
N THR A 736 76.26 -7.95 -15.47
CA THR A 736 76.06 -9.39 -15.14
C THR A 736 76.32 -9.90 -13.69
N SER A 737 75.61 -10.88 -13.10
CA SER A 737 74.74 -11.92 -13.67
C SER A 737 73.74 -12.52 -12.66
N GLU A 738 72.70 -13.17 -13.22
CA GLU A 738 71.91 -14.35 -12.80
C GLU A 738 71.93 -14.89 -11.33
N GLN A 739 70.74 -14.91 -10.69
CA GLN A 739 69.88 -16.07 -10.31
C GLN A 739 70.44 -17.54 -10.21
N PRO A 740 69.72 -18.54 -9.60
CA PRO A 740 68.67 -18.51 -8.54
C PRO A 740 68.56 -19.75 -7.56
N SER A 741 67.72 -19.60 -6.50
CA SER A 741 66.72 -20.59 -5.97
C SER A 741 67.02 -21.76 -4.99
N LYS A 742 65.94 -22.11 -4.24
CA LYS A 742 65.48 -23.40 -3.67
C LYS A 742 65.89 -23.90 -2.26
N GLN A 743 64.87 -23.96 -1.38
CA GLN A 743 64.36 -25.07 -0.53
C GLN A 743 65.33 -26.07 0.15
N THR A 744 65.07 -26.43 1.43
CA THR A 744 64.53 -27.75 1.90
C THR A 744 64.29 -27.71 3.44
N GLU A 745 63.74 -28.78 4.01
CA GLU A 745 63.12 -28.97 5.35
C GLU A 745 64.04 -28.93 6.60
N GLY A 746 63.41 -28.84 7.77
CA GLY A 746 63.96 -29.18 9.10
C GLY A 746 62.86 -29.08 10.18
N GLY A 747 62.77 -30.04 11.11
CA GLY A 747 61.74 -30.13 12.16
C GLY A 747 62.30 -30.50 13.54
N ASP A 748 61.50 -31.16 14.38
CA ASP A 748 61.82 -31.66 15.75
C ASP A 748 61.93 -30.58 16.86
N GLU A 749 61.79 -30.87 18.16
CA GLU A 749 60.65 -31.43 18.92
C GLU A 749 60.82 -31.07 20.44
N ASN A 750 59.72 -30.92 21.21
CA ASN A 750 59.62 -31.12 22.69
C ASN A 750 60.54 -30.29 23.67
N MET A 751 60.35 -30.16 25.00
CA MET A 751 59.19 -30.14 25.94
C MET A 751 59.64 -29.64 27.35
N THR A 752 58.70 -29.20 28.24
CA THR A 752 58.82 -29.10 29.74
C THR A 752 59.90 -28.14 30.33
N ASP A 753 59.94 -27.63 31.59
CA ASP A 753 59.10 -27.59 32.83
C ASP A 753 59.71 -26.53 33.83
N ILE A 754 59.15 -26.04 34.96
CA ILE A 754 57.83 -26.01 35.64
C ILE A 754 57.83 -24.89 36.75
N SER A 755 56.70 -24.66 37.46
CA SER A 755 56.52 -23.89 38.74
C SER A 755 56.61 -22.34 38.76
N GLY A 756 55.83 -21.62 39.59
CA GLY A 756 54.65 -22.06 40.37
C GLY A 756 54.17 -21.12 41.51
N ALA A 757 52.84 -20.96 41.65
CA ALA A 757 52.05 -20.39 42.78
C ALA A 757 52.31 -18.89 43.17
N LEU A 758 51.35 -18.06 43.62
CA LEU A 758 50.04 -18.23 44.28
C LEU A 758 49.04 -17.12 43.88
N ASN A 759 47.75 -17.42 43.75
CA ASN A 759 46.70 -17.12 44.75
C ASN A 759 45.34 -17.73 44.31
N LEU A 760 44.38 -17.93 45.21
CA LEU A 760 43.17 -18.74 44.93
C LEU A 760 41.91 -18.24 45.68
N GLN A 761 40.82 -17.93 44.97
CA GLN A 761 39.48 -17.87 45.58
C GLN A 761 38.31 -18.02 44.57
N LEU A 762 37.44 -19.01 44.84
CA LEU A 762 36.03 -19.21 44.44
C LEU A 762 35.58 -19.14 42.96
N LEU A 763 35.15 -20.31 42.45
CA LEU A 763 33.89 -20.51 41.70
C LEU A 763 32.74 -20.72 42.75
N ASP A 764 31.43 -20.81 42.47
CA ASP A 764 30.72 -21.30 41.26
C ASP A 764 29.21 -20.91 41.22
N SER A 765 28.53 -21.26 40.11
CA SER A 765 27.10 -21.63 39.97
C SER A 765 25.95 -20.61 40.23
N VAL A 766 25.46 -20.01 39.13
CA VAL A 766 24.09 -20.15 38.55
C VAL A 766 22.82 -20.24 39.46
N ALA A 767 21.85 -19.38 39.11
CA ALA A 767 20.36 -19.50 39.17
C ALA A 767 19.49 -18.79 40.24
N CYS A 768 18.53 -18.02 39.70
CA CYS A 768 17.14 -17.78 40.13
C CYS A 768 16.81 -17.22 41.53
N THR A 769 16.27 -15.99 41.53
CA THR A 769 15.34 -15.49 42.56
C THR A 769 14.04 -15.01 41.89
N ASN A 770 12.90 -15.38 42.48
CA ASN A 770 11.58 -14.85 42.10
C ASN A 770 11.19 -13.71 43.06
N LEU A 771 10.45 -12.72 42.55
CA LEU A 771 9.44 -12.03 43.35
C LEU A 771 8.42 -11.35 42.41
N ASP A 772 7.18 -11.81 42.45
CA ASP A 772 6.03 -11.21 41.78
C ASP A 772 4.87 -11.15 42.78
N ALA A 773 4.30 -9.96 42.96
CA ALA A 773 3.12 -9.70 43.79
C ALA A 773 2.66 -8.25 43.62
N PHE A 774 1.55 -8.03 42.91
CA PHE A 774 0.48 -7.11 43.34
C PHE A 774 -0.73 -7.17 42.39
N MET A 775 -1.86 -7.66 42.89
CA MET A 775 -3.19 -7.10 42.59
C MET A 775 -4.17 -7.51 43.70
N THR A 776 -5.14 -6.64 43.99
CA THR A 776 -6.05 -6.73 45.14
C THR A 776 -7.50 -6.58 44.65
N GLU A 777 -8.45 -7.26 45.30
CA GLU A 777 -9.76 -6.76 45.77
C GLU A 777 -10.80 -7.89 45.97
N LEU A 778 -11.88 -7.56 46.70
CA LEU A 778 -12.92 -8.46 47.21
C LEU A 778 -14.00 -8.82 46.15
N PRO A 779 -14.82 -9.85 46.43
CA PRO A 779 -16.26 -9.59 46.61
C PRO A 779 -16.75 -9.73 48.07
N ARG A 780 -18.00 -9.31 48.33
CA ARG A 780 -18.59 -9.17 49.67
C ARG A 780 -19.90 -9.93 49.88
N ASP A 781 -20.11 -10.27 51.16
CA ASP A 781 -21.37 -10.32 51.94
C ASP A 781 -22.46 -11.37 51.64
N ASN A 782 -23.18 -11.69 52.73
CA ASN A 782 -24.43 -12.44 52.89
C ASN A 782 -24.38 -13.98 52.76
N GLU A 783 -25.04 -14.75 53.63
CA GLU A 783 -25.64 -14.44 54.94
C GLU A 783 -25.81 -15.78 55.71
N ASP A 784 -25.64 -15.80 57.04
CA ASP A 784 -26.59 -16.51 57.93
C ASP A 784 -26.43 -16.10 59.41
N LYS A 785 -27.45 -16.40 60.24
CA LYS A 785 -27.59 -15.88 61.63
C LYS A 785 -27.78 -17.00 62.67
N ILE A 786 -27.44 -16.72 63.94
CA ILE A 786 -28.15 -17.11 65.20
C ILE A 786 -27.32 -16.58 66.39
N VAL A 787 -27.68 -15.42 66.96
CA VAL A 787 -28.59 -15.18 68.12
C VAL A 787 -27.87 -15.20 69.48
N SER A 788 -28.20 -14.21 70.30
CA SER A 788 -27.60 -13.85 71.59
C SER A 788 -28.50 -14.14 72.79
N ILE A 789 -27.90 -14.39 73.96
CA ILE A 789 -28.39 -14.06 75.31
C ILE A 789 -27.11 -13.77 76.14
N ASP A 790 -26.94 -12.84 77.09
CA ASP A 790 -27.56 -11.61 77.61
C ASP A 790 -27.22 -11.57 79.12
N LYS A 791 -26.37 -10.61 79.55
CA LYS A 791 -26.22 -10.07 80.95
C LYS A 791 -25.72 -11.05 82.05
N GLU A 792 -25.33 -10.63 83.27
CA GLU A 792 -25.34 -9.33 83.98
C GLU A 792 -24.23 -9.27 85.08
N GLY A 793 -23.98 -8.08 85.69
CA GLY A 793 -23.28 -7.99 87.00
C GLY A 793 -22.20 -6.90 87.16
N GLN A 794 -22.32 -6.03 88.19
CA GLN A 794 -21.35 -5.00 88.58
C GLN A 794 -21.16 -4.97 90.11
N MET A 795 -19.93 -4.64 90.59
CA MET A 795 -19.51 -4.01 91.88
C MET A 795 -17.98 -4.25 92.03
N LEU A 796 -17.06 -3.30 92.27
CA LEU A 796 -16.95 -2.24 93.30
C LEU A 796 -16.85 -2.83 94.73
N THR A 797 -15.71 -2.78 95.45
CA THR A 797 -15.16 -1.63 96.22
C THR A 797 -13.76 -2.07 96.73
N GLN A 798 -12.61 -1.40 96.53
CA GLN A 798 -12.04 -0.17 97.13
C GLN A 798 -11.62 -0.21 98.64
N LEU A 799 -10.36 0.17 98.90
CA LEU A 799 -9.77 0.65 100.18
C LEU A 799 -9.64 -0.40 101.32
N THR A 800 -8.79 -0.22 102.36
CA THR A 800 -8.15 1.01 102.89
C THR A 800 -6.75 0.75 103.47
N MET A 801 -5.83 1.72 103.37
CA MET A 801 -4.63 1.84 104.23
C MET A 801 -4.93 2.85 105.35
N ALA A 802 -4.62 2.53 106.61
CA ALA A 802 -4.79 3.47 107.71
C ALA A 802 -3.68 3.30 108.76
N ASP A 803 -2.88 4.36 108.93
CA ASP A 803 -1.95 4.56 110.03
C ASP A 803 -2.01 6.04 110.41
N THR A 804 -2.36 6.35 111.66
CA THR A 804 -2.34 7.71 112.23
C THR A 804 -2.18 7.62 113.75
N SER A 805 -1.19 8.31 114.28
CA SER A 805 -0.78 8.33 115.69
C SER A 805 -1.58 9.29 116.57
N ASP A 806 -1.65 8.96 117.86
CA ASP A 806 -1.81 9.94 118.94
C ASP A 806 -0.45 10.65 119.17
N VAL A 807 -0.34 11.98 118.99
CA VAL A 807 -0.70 13.08 119.91
C VAL A 807 0.42 13.38 120.94
N PRO A 808 0.88 14.65 121.08
CA PRO A 808 2.16 14.95 121.74
C PRO A 808 2.07 15.24 123.25
N VAL A 809 3.12 14.87 124.00
CA VAL A 809 3.45 15.40 125.35
C VAL A 809 4.98 15.50 125.52
N GLU A 810 5.44 16.66 125.99
CA GLU A 810 6.73 17.02 126.62
C GLU A 810 8.08 16.52 126.05
N ASP A 811 8.71 17.42 125.28
CA ASP A 811 9.92 18.17 125.67
C ASP A 811 11.12 17.47 126.36
N HIS A 812 12.25 17.53 125.64
CA HIS A 812 13.56 17.99 126.14
C HIS A 812 14.14 17.41 127.45
N HIS A 813 14.98 16.38 127.34
CA HIS A 813 16.46 16.42 127.57
C HIS A 813 17.00 14.97 127.68
N ALA A 814 18.14 14.57 127.11
CA ALA A 814 19.49 15.14 127.05
C ALA A 814 20.32 14.93 128.33
N LEU A 815 21.29 14.02 128.24
CA LEU A 815 22.55 14.02 129.00
C LEU A 815 22.49 13.84 130.53
N GLU A 816 22.01 12.69 131.01
CA GLU A 816 22.84 11.92 131.96
C GLU A 816 22.84 10.41 131.63
N LEU A 817 23.52 10.04 130.54
CA LEU A 817 24.95 9.70 130.47
C LEU A 817 25.22 8.17 130.55
N ARG A 818 24.94 7.48 129.44
CA ARG A 818 25.91 6.64 128.69
C ARG A 818 26.31 5.28 129.28
N ASN A 819 26.21 5.09 130.59
CA ASN A 819 26.86 3.96 131.28
C ASN A 819 25.91 2.78 131.60
N LYS A 820 24.61 3.02 131.82
CA LYS A 820 23.63 1.93 132.03
C LYS A 820 23.21 1.25 130.73
N GLU A 821 23.32 1.96 129.60
CA GLU A 821 22.96 1.47 128.26
C GLU A 821 23.86 0.29 127.83
N LEU A 822 25.14 0.30 128.19
CA LEU A 822 26.13 -0.71 127.77
C LEU A 822 25.76 -2.14 128.20
N LEU A 823 25.55 -2.39 129.49
CA LEU A 823 25.36 -3.76 130.00
C LEU A 823 24.00 -4.36 129.59
N VAL A 824 22.97 -3.51 129.44
CA VAL A 824 21.65 -3.96 128.93
C VAL A 824 21.75 -4.26 127.42
N SER A 825 22.51 -3.45 126.67
CA SER A 825 22.78 -3.72 125.25
C SER A 825 23.46 -5.08 125.05
N GLU A 826 24.48 -5.45 125.84
CA GLU A 826 25.18 -6.74 125.65
C GLU A 826 24.26 -7.98 125.70
N LEU A 827 23.31 -8.04 126.65
CA LEU A 827 22.35 -9.14 126.74
C LEU A 827 21.25 -9.06 125.68
N GLN A 828 20.79 -7.86 125.32
CA GLN A 828 19.85 -7.65 124.23
C GLN A 828 20.44 -8.13 122.89
N ASN A 829 21.68 -7.70 122.59
CA ASN A 829 22.43 -8.11 121.39
C ASN A 829 22.52 -9.65 121.26
N ALA A 830 22.74 -10.38 122.36
CA ALA A 830 22.85 -11.83 122.35
C ALA A 830 21.51 -12.56 122.07
N LEU A 831 20.38 -12.00 122.53
CA LEU A 831 19.05 -12.50 122.20
C LEU A 831 18.69 -12.17 120.74
N ASP A 832 18.98 -10.95 120.30
CA ASP A 832 18.72 -10.48 118.94
C ASP A 832 19.52 -11.29 117.92
N GLU A 833 20.78 -11.62 118.19
CA GLU A 833 21.61 -12.49 117.34
C GLU A 833 21.00 -13.90 117.18
N LYS A 834 20.34 -14.43 118.23
CA LYS A 834 19.66 -15.74 118.16
C LYS A 834 18.30 -15.68 117.49
N SER A 835 17.54 -14.61 117.70
CA SER A 835 16.30 -14.34 116.97
C SER A 835 16.55 -14.22 115.46
N LYS A 836 17.57 -13.41 115.10
CA LYS A 836 18.09 -13.24 113.74
C LYS A 836 18.52 -14.55 113.10
N GLN A 837 19.28 -15.41 113.80
CA GLN A 837 19.66 -16.73 113.28
C GLN A 837 18.45 -17.63 112.98
N LEU A 838 17.36 -17.53 113.73
CA LEU A 838 16.14 -18.30 113.49
C LEU A 838 15.39 -17.75 112.26
N GLY A 839 15.21 -16.43 112.17
CA GLY A 839 14.65 -15.78 110.98
C GLY A 839 15.46 -16.01 109.70
N GLU A 840 16.80 -16.09 109.80
CA GLU A 840 17.69 -16.51 108.71
C GLU A 840 17.51 -17.97 108.28
N THR A 841 16.96 -18.85 109.12
CA THR A 841 16.63 -20.23 108.73
C THR A 841 15.22 -20.35 108.16
N GLU A 842 14.25 -19.60 108.69
CA GLU A 842 12.88 -19.56 108.18
C GLU A 842 12.82 -18.95 106.76
N SER A 843 13.54 -17.86 106.51
CA SER A 843 13.63 -17.24 105.20
C SER A 843 14.26 -18.15 104.13
N ARG A 844 15.25 -18.97 104.50
CA ARG A 844 15.80 -20.02 103.61
C ARG A 844 14.78 -21.12 103.31
N LEU A 845 13.98 -21.52 104.30
CA LEU A 845 12.99 -22.59 104.14
C LEU A 845 11.82 -22.12 103.26
N SER A 846 11.37 -20.87 103.42
CA SER A 846 10.41 -20.24 102.49
C SER A 846 10.98 -20.19 101.06
N ALA A 847 12.21 -19.72 100.88
CA ALA A 847 12.85 -19.65 99.56
C ALA A 847 12.91 -21.02 98.87
N MET A 848 13.27 -22.10 99.59
CA MET A 848 13.23 -23.46 99.03
C MET A 848 11.82 -23.94 98.67
N ALA A 849 10.79 -23.54 99.41
CA ALA A 849 9.40 -23.87 99.07
C ALA A 849 8.95 -23.13 97.79
N ASP A 850 9.36 -21.87 97.63
CA ASP A 850 9.09 -21.08 96.43
C ASP A 850 9.85 -21.60 95.19
N GLU A 851 11.10 -22.05 95.36
CA GLU A 851 11.87 -22.75 94.32
C GLU A 851 11.16 -24.04 93.85
N VAL A 852 10.71 -24.89 94.77
CA VAL A 852 9.96 -26.13 94.43
C VAL A 852 8.65 -25.80 93.69
N ASN A 853 7.96 -24.73 94.11
CA ASN A 853 6.76 -24.25 93.41
C ASN A 853 7.07 -23.66 92.03
N SER A 854 8.29 -23.16 91.77
CA SER A 854 8.72 -22.76 90.42
C SER A 854 9.03 -23.97 89.55
N LEU A 855 9.86 -24.90 90.04
CA LEU A 855 10.21 -26.12 89.33
C LEU A 855 8.97 -26.96 88.93
N LYS A 856 7.91 -26.97 89.76
CA LYS A 856 6.63 -27.61 89.40
C LYS A 856 5.94 -26.91 88.22
N ARG A 857 5.87 -25.57 88.22
CA ARG A 857 5.29 -24.78 87.11
C ARG A 857 6.11 -24.95 85.82
N GLU A 858 7.43 -24.99 85.94
CA GLU A 858 8.35 -25.22 84.82
C GLU A 858 8.19 -26.63 84.22
N LEU A 859 7.98 -27.66 85.06
CA LEU A 859 7.72 -29.03 84.60
C LEU A 859 6.34 -29.18 83.94
N GLU A 860 5.31 -28.50 84.45
CA GLU A 860 3.98 -28.44 83.82
C GLU A 860 4.04 -27.72 82.46
N HIS A 861 4.79 -26.63 82.35
CA HIS A 861 5.03 -25.91 81.09
C HIS A 861 5.83 -26.77 80.08
N ALA A 862 6.93 -27.41 80.51
CA ALA A 862 7.74 -28.29 79.67
C ALA A 862 6.94 -29.50 79.15
N ARG A 863 5.95 -29.98 79.92
CA ARG A 863 5.03 -31.03 79.45
C ARG A 863 4.08 -30.52 78.36
N GLY A 864 3.52 -29.33 78.51
CA GLY A 864 2.70 -28.70 77.46
C GLY A 864 3.46 -28.56 76.13
N LEU A 865 4.73 -28.11 76.18
CA LEU A 865 5.61 -28.02 75.02
C LEU A 865 5.92 -29.39 74.39
N LEU A 866 6.00 -30.46 75.18
CA LEU A 866 6.19 -31.82 74.67
C LEU A 866 4.94 -32.34 73.94
N ASP A 867 3.75 -32.12 74.51
CA ASP A 867 2.49 -32.54 73.91
C ASP A 867 2.21 -31.74 72.61
N GLU A 868 2.52 -30.44 72.58
CA GLU A 868 2.50 -29.59 71.38
C GLU A 868 3.50 -30.08 70.31
N SER A 869 4.73 -30.41 70.71
CA SER A 869 5.75 -30.95 69.81
C SER A 869 5.33 -32.28 69.16
N GLN A 870 4.69 -33.18 69.92
CA GLN A 870 4.15 -34.43 69.38
C GLN A 870 3.03 -34.19 68.36
N MET A 871 2.13 -33.24 68.62
CA MET A 871 1.05 -32.91 67.69
C MET A 871 1.58 -32.24 66.41
N ASN A 872 2.60 -31.39 66.52
CA ASN A 872 3.29 -30.79 65.38
C ASN A 872 4.02 -31.85 64.52
N CYS A 873 4.67 -32.85 65.13
CA CYS A 873 5.26 -33.97 64.41
C CYS A 873 4.20 -34.77 63.61
N ALA A 874 3.07 -35.11 64.23
CA ALA A 874 1.99 -35.83 63.55
C ALA A 874 1.36 -35.02 62.40
N HIS A 875 1.25 -33.69 62.55
CA HIS A 875 0.80 -32.81 61.47
C HIS A 875 1.81 -32.79 60.30
N LEU A 876 3.11 -32.67 60.59
CA LEU A 876 4.18 -32.72 59.58
C LEU A 876 4.22 -34.06 58.82
N GLU A 877 4.01 -35.19 59.51
CA GLU A 877 3.94 -36.51 58.85
C GLU A 877 2.76 -36.61 57.88
N ASN A 878 1.58 -36.08 58.23
CA ASN A 878 0.43 -36.03 57.34
C ASN A 878 0.67 -35.13 56.11
N CYS A 879 1.15 -33.89 56.31
CA CYS A 879 1.51 -32.99 55.21
C CYS A 879 2.54 -33.62 54.26
N LEU A 880 3.51 -34.37 54.81
CA LEU A 880 4.54 -35.06 54.05
C LEU A 880 4.01 -36.34 53.37
N HIS A 881 2.91 -36.93 53.83
CA HIS A 881 2.19 -37.97 53.10
C HIS A 881 1.38 -37.40 51.94
N GLU A 882 0.65 -36.31 52.15
CA GLU A 882 -0.13 -35.61 51.11
C GLU A 882 0.77 -35.14 49.96
N ALA A 883 1.90 -34.49 50.27
CA ALA A 883 2.90 -34.06 49.28
C ALA A 883 3.50 -35.25 48.49
N ARG A 884 3.57 -36.46 49.07
CA ARG A 884 4.03 -37.67 48.36
C ARG A 884 2.97 -38.20 47.39
N GLU A 885 1.69 -38.12 47.73
CA GLU A 885 0.61 -38.50 46.80
C GLU A 885 0.44 -37.45 45.69
N GLU A 886 0.59 -36.17 46.00
CA GLU A 886 0.57 -35.11 44.98
C GLU A 886 1.75 -35.27 44.00
N ALA A 887 2.96 -35.57 44.50
CA ALA A 887 4.10 -35.88 43.64
C ALA A 887 3.87 -37.12 42.74
N ARG A 888 3.14 -38.13 43.23
CA ARG A 888 2.77 -39.34 42.45
C ARG A 888 1.76 -39.01 41.34
N THR A 889 0.69 -38.28 41.64
CA THR A 889 -0.33 -37.91 40.63
C THR A 889 0.26 -36.95 39.60
N ASN A 890 1.06 -35.97 40.03
CA ASN A 890 1.80 -35.07 39.14
C ASN A 890 2.73 -35.85 38.21
N LYS A 891 3.51 -36.83 38.70
CA LYS A 891 4.34 -37.69 37.84
C LYS A 891 3.51 -38.45 36.80
N CYS A 892 2.45 -39.14 37.20
CA CYS A 892 1.60 -39.88 36.25
C CYS A 892 0.99 -38.95 35.17
N SER A 893 0.68 -37.70 35.52
CA SER A 893 0.22 -36.70 34.55
C SER A 893 1.32 -36.21 33.59
N ALA A 894 2.59 -36.26 34.00
CA ALA A 894 3.75 -35.89 33.18
C ALA A 894 4.14 -37.04 32.24
N ASP A 895 4.21 -38.27 32.75
CA ASP A 895 4.48 -39.49 31.96
C ASP A 895 3.45 -39.63 30.82
N ARG A 896 2.17 -39.39 31.10
CA ARG A 896 1.11 -39.36 30.07
C ARG A 896 1.33 -38.27 29.03
N ARG A 897 1.63 -37.03 29.46
CA ARG A 897 1.89 -35.90 28.55
C ARG A 897 3.12 -36.11 27.68
N ALA A 898 4.15 -36.82 28.17
CA ALA A 898 5.31 -37.20 27.38
C ALA A 898 4.94 -38.14 26.22
N VAL A 899 4.12 -39.16 26.46
CA VAL A 899 3.63 -40.08 25.40
C VAL A 899 2.76 -39.35 24.37
N GLU A 900 1.88 -38.45 24.82
CA GLU A 900 1.06 -37.62 23.93
C GLU A 900 1.93 -36.65 23.11
N TYR A 901 3.01 -36.11 23.69
CA TYR A 901 4.00 -35.26 23.00
C TYR A 901 4.83 -36.03 21.96
N ASP A 902 5.33 -37.23 22.27
CA ASP A 902 6.13 -38.02 21.32
C ASP A 902 5.30 -38.52 20.14
N ALA A 903 4.02 -38.82 20.35
CA ALA A 903 3.08 -39.09 19.26
C ALA A 903 2.87 -37.87 18.36
N LEU A 904 2.68 -36.68 18.97
CA LEU A 904 2.54 -35.41 18.23
C LEU A 904 3.83 -35.06 17.47
N ARG A 905 5.00 -35.21 18.09
CA ARG A 905 6.32 -35.01 17.48
C ARG A 905 6.54 -35.93 16.29
N SER A 906 6.17 -37.20 16.41
CA SER A 906 6.24 -38.18 15.32
C SER A 906 5.32 -37.83 14.15
N SER A 907 4.14 -37.26 14.43
CA SER A 907 3.23 -36.72 13.40
C SER A 907 3.79 -35.46 12.73
N ALA A 908 4.35 -34.53 13.52
CA ALA A 908 4.94 -33.30 13.02
C ALA A 908 6.16 -33.56 12.11
N LEU A 909 7.05 -34.49 12.48
CA LEU A 909 8.21 -34.89 11.66
C LEU A 909 7.78 -35.51 10.33
N ARG A 910 6.72 -36.34 10.33
CA ARG A 910 6.13 -36.89 9.08
C ARG A 910 5.60 -35.78 8.17
N ILE A 911 4.86 -34.82 8.73
CA ILE A 911 4.33 -33.67 7.98
C ILE A 911 5.48 -32.80 7.44
N HIS A 912 6.53 -32.57 8.23
CA HIS A 912 7.71 -31.81 7.82
C HIS A 912 8.41 -32.45 6.60
N GLY A 913 8.68 -33.75 6.63
CA GLY A 913 9.27 -34.46 5.49
C GLY A 913 8.37 -34.49 4.23
N LEU A 914 7.05 -34.34 4.38
CA LEU A 914 6.15 -34.14 3.25
C LEU A 914 6.21 -32.70 2.69
N PHE A 915 6.41 -31.69 3.56
CA PHE A 915 6.68 -30.31 3.15
C PHE A 915 8.06 -30.16 2.48
N GLU A 916 9.11 -30.85 2.94
CA GLU A 916 10.41 -30.86 2.26
C GLU A 916 10.30 -31.41 0.84
N ARG A 917 9.60 -32.54 0.66
CA ARG A 917 9.33 -33.12 -0.68
C ARG A 917 8.53 -32.19 -1.59
N LEU A 918 7.63 -31.38 -1.04
CA LEU A 918 6.93 -30.32 -1.78
C LEU A 918 7.89 -29.18 -2.15
N ASN A 919 8.74 -28.75 -1.21
CA ASN A 919 9.74 -27.70 -1.44
C ASN A 919 10.71 -28.08 -2.57
N SER A 920 11.17 -29.33 -2.60
CA SER A 920 11.98 -29.86 -3.71
C SER A 920 11.29 -29.83 -5.07
N CYS A 921 9.95 -29.80 -5.13
CA CYS A 921 9.21 -29.58 -6.37
C CYS A 921 9.19 -28.08 -6.75
N VAL A 922 9.03 -27.19 -5.77
CA VAL A 922 9.04 -25.72 -5.99
C VAL A 922 10.39 -25.23 -6.51
N THR A 923 11.49 -25.86 -6.10
CA THR A 923 12.84 -25.57 -6.61
C THR A 923 13.15 -26.14 -8.00
N ALA A 924 12.21 -26.80 -8.68
CA ALA A 924 12.42 -27.31 -10.02
C ALA A 924 12.49 -26.16 -11.06
N PRO A 925 13.44 -26.18 -12.02
CA PRO A 925 13.63 -25.09 -12.96
C PRO A 925 12.46 -24.96 -13.94
N GLY A 926 11.82 -23.79 -13.96
CA GLY A 926 10.78 -23.42 -14.92
C GLY A 926 9.37 -23.87 -14.54
N VAL A 927 8.37 -23.14 -15.06
CA VAL A 927 6.94 -23.35 -14.75
C VAL A 927 6.43 -24.73 -15.17
N THR A 928 6.98 -25.29 -16.24
CA THR A 928 6.71 -26.68 -16.69
C THR A 928 7.35 -27.71 -15.76
N GLY A 929 8.62 -27.51 -15.39
CA GLY A 929 9.35 -28.38 -14.45
C GLY A 929 8.65 -28.48 -13.10
N PHE A 930 8.23 -27.34 -12.52
CA PHE A 930 7.40 -27.32 -11.31
C PHE A 930 6.10 -28.12 -11.46
N ALA A 931 5.35 -27.90 -12.55
CA ALA A 931 4.08 -28.58 -12.79
C ALA A 931 4.23 -30.11 -12.97
N GLU A 932 5.35 -30.56 -13.54
CA GLU A 932 5.69 -31.98 -13.71
C GLU A 932 6.19 -32.62 -12.41
N SER A 933 7.09 -31.96 -11.67
CA SER A 933 7.57 -32.42 -10.37
C SER A 933 6.43 -32.55 -9.36
N LEU A 934 5.55 -31.55 -9.29
CA LEU A 934 4.37 -31.56 -8.41
C LEU A 934 3.38 -32.69 -8.77
N ARG A 935 3.20 -32.98 -10.07
CA ARG A 935 2.38 -34.09 -10.55
C ARG A 935 2.99 -35.45 -10.21
N SER A 936 4.31 -35.59 -10.33
CA SER A 936 5.07 -36.77 -9.89
C SER A 936 4.94 -37.00 -8.39
N LEU A 937 5.04 -35.93 -7.58
CA LEU A 937 4.82 -35.99 -6.13
C LEU A 937 3.39 -36.45 -5.80
N ALA A 938 2.36 -35.89 -6.44
CA ALA A 938 0.97 -36.30 -6.22
C ALA A 938 0.73 -37.79 -6.54
N VAL A 939 1.31 -38.31 -7.62
CA VAL A 939 1.25 -39.74 -7.97
C VAL A 939 2.01 -40.61 -6.97
N SER A 940 3.21 -40.18 -6.54
CA SER A 940 3.98 -40.88 -5.51
C SER A 940 3.21 -40.98 -4.20
N LEU A 941 2.60 -39.88 -3.73
CA LEU A 941 1.81 -39.87 -2.49
C LEU A 941 0.56 -40.75 -2.58
N ALA A 942 -0.10 -40.82 -3.74
CA ALA A 942 -1.24 -41.70 -3.95
C ALA A 942 -0.89 -43.21 -3.87
N SER A 943 0.39 -43.57 -4.06
CA SER A 943 0.88 -44.96 -3.99
C SER A 943 1.30 -45.42 -2.59
N SER A 944 1.50 -44.51 -1.62
CA SER A 944 2.14 -44.82 -0.33
C SER A 944 1.20 -45.13 0.84
N VAL A 945 -0.12 -45.01 0.65
CA VAL A 945 -1.12 -45.02 1.72
C VAL A 945 -1.10 -46.32 2.54
N LYS A 946 -0.68 -46.25 3.80
CA LYS A 946 -0.82 -47.33 4.79
C LYS A 946 -2.13 -47.19 5.58
N LYS A 947 -2.65 -48.33 6.06
CA LYS A 947 -4.01 -48.45 6.62
C LYS A 947 -4.22 -47.79 7.99
N ASP A 948 -3.15 -47.40 8.67
CA ASP A 948 -3.13 -46.78 10.00
C ASP A 948 -2.56 -45.33 9.98
N GLU A 949 -2.63 -44.64 8.84
CA GLU A 949 -2.16 -43.25 8.74
C GLU A 949 -3.16 -42.25 9.36
N ALA A 950 -2.64 -41.40 10.25
CA ALA A 950 -3.40 -40.32 10.88
C ALA A 950 -4.01 -39.33 9.86
N ASP A 951 -5.26 -38.95 10.11
CA ASP A 951 -6.15 -38.18 9.21
C ASP A 951 -5.51 -36.91 8.60
N THR A 952 -4.73 -36.16 9.38
CA THR A 952 -4.00 -34.96 8.91
C THR A 952 -3.03 -35.24 7.76
N THR A 953 -2.47 -36.45 7.68
CA THR A 953 -1.57 -36.87 6.59
C THR A 953 -2.36 -37.18 5.31
N VAL A 954 -3.54 -37.81 5.44
CA VAL A 954 -4.44 -38.09 4.31
C VAL A 954 -4.96 -36.78 3.71
N GLN A 955 -5.34 -35.82 4.56
CA GLN A 955 -5.75 -34.48 4.14
C GLN A 955 -4.62 -33.75 3.38
N PHE A 956 -3.37 -33.81 3.86
CA PHE A 956 -2.23 -33.25 3.13
C PHE A 956 -2.03 -33.89 1.75
N GLN A 957 -2.06 -35.23 1.66
CA GLN A 957 -1.95 -35.96 0.38
C GLN A 957 -3.04 -35.52 -0.61
N GLN A 958 -4.28 -35.35 -0.14
CA GLN A 958 -5.41 -34.88 -0.97
C GLN A 958 -5.23 -33.43 -1.44
N CYS A 959 -4.71 -32.54 -0.59
CA CYS A 959 -4.38 -31.16 -0.96
C CYS A 959 -3.31 -31.10 -2.05
N ILE A 960 -2.24 -31.90 -1.97
CA ILE A 960 -1.19 -31.95 -3.02
C ILE A 960 -1.76 -32.44 -4.36
N LYS A 961 -2.66 -33.44 -4.34
CA LYS A 961 -3.35 -33.90 -5.56
C LYS A 961 -4.16 -32.78 -6.22
N ILE A 962 -4.99 -32.08 -5.45
CA ILE A 962 -5.82 -30.97 -5.97
C ILE A 962 -4.92 -29.84 -6.50
N LEU A 963 -3.81 -29.54 -5.81
CA LEU A 963 -2.85 -28.53 -6.25
C LEU A 963 -2.18 -28.91 -7.59
N ALA A 964 -1.76 -30.16 -7.76
CA ALA A 964 -1.17 -30.66 -9.00
C ALA A 964 -2.14 -30.58 -10.21
N GLU A 965 -3.42 -30.89 -9.98
CA GLU A 965 -4.50 -30.76 -10.98
C GLU A 965 -4.71 -29.28 -11.38
N LYS A 966 -4.78 -28.37 -10.40
CA LYS A 966 -4.97 -26.93 -10.65
C LYS A 966 -3.76 -26.28 -11.32
N VAL A 967 -2.54 -26.60 -10.89
CA VAL A 967 -1.30 -26.12 -11.54
C VAL A 967 -1.23 -26.60 -12.98
N THR A 968 -1.50 -27.89 -13.25
CA THR A 968 -1.49 -28.43 -14.62
C THR A 968 -2.52 -27.72 -15.53
N PHE A 969 -3.70 -27.38 -15.02
CA PHE A 969 -4.68 -26.58 -15.75
C PHE A 969 -4.18 -25.15 -16.05
N LEU A 970 -3.60 -24.47 -15.06
CA LEU A 970 -3.08 -23.12 -15.20
C LEU A 970 -1.89 -23.03 -16.16
N THR A 971 -0.97 -24.00 -16.15
CA THR A 971 0.15 -24.07 -17.11
C THR A 971 -0.37 -24.15 -18.55
N ARG A 972 -1.42 -24.96 -18.81
CA ARG A 972 -2.05 -25.03 -20.13
C ARG A 972 -2.73 -23.73 -20.53
N GLN A 973 -3.52 -23.14 -19.63
CA GLN A 973 -4.20 -21.86 -19.87
C GLN A 973 -3.21 -20.72 -20.14
N SER A 974 -2.04 -20.73 -19.49
CA SER A 974 -0.97 -19.76 -19.71
C SER A 974 -0.38 -19.85 -21.12
N ALA A 975 -0.09 -21.07 -21.60
CA ALA A 975 0.35 -21.29 -22.98
C ALA A 975 -0.71 -20.84 -24.01
N GLU A 976 -1.97 -21.26 -23.82
CA GLU A 976 -3.10 -20.85 -24.66
C GLU A 976 -3.31 -19.31 -24.69
N LEU A 977 -2.85 -18.58 -23.66
CA LEU A 977 -2.95 -17.12 -23.56
C LEU A 977 -1.74 -16.42 -24.20
N LEU A 978 -0.53 -16.98 -24.06
CA LEU A 978 0.68 -16.49 -24.71
C LEU A 978 0.56 -16.55 -26.24
N ASP A 979 0.02 -17.65 -26.78
CA ASP A 979 -0.24 -17.80 -28.22
C ASP A 979 -1.24 -16.74 -28.72
N ARG A 980 -2.31 -16.48 -27.95
CA ARG A 980 -3.29 -15.43 -28.25
C ARG A 980 -2.68 -14.03 -28.17
N TYR A 981 -1.82 -13.77 -27.19
CA TYR A 981 -1.12 -12.48 -27.07
C TYR A 981 -0.21 -12.23 -28.28
N SER A 982 0.56 -13.24 -28.70
CA SER A 982 1.41 -13.19 -29.90
C SER A 982 0.59 -12.86 -31.17
N ALA A 983 -0.55 -13.54 -31.36
CA ALA A 983 -1.45 -13.28 -32.49
C ALA A 983 -2.04 -11.86 -32.47
N VAL A 984 -2.43 -11.34 -31.29
CA VAL A 984 -2.93 -9.96 -31.14
C VAL A 984 -1.82 -8.93 -31.37
N GLN A 985 -0.59 -9.19 -30.91
CA GLN A 985 0.56 -8.33 -31.13
C GLN A 985 0.93 -8.24 -32.63
N ALA A 986 0.85 -9.35 -33.36
CA ALA A 986 1.02 -9.37 -34.81
C ALA A 986 -0.07 -8.56 -35.53
N ALA A 987 -1.34 -8.70 -35.13
CA ALA A 987 -2.46 -7.93 -35.69
C ALA A 987 -2.30 -6.42 -35.42
N HIS A 988 -1.92 -6.03 -34.20
CA HIS A 988 -1.62 -4.63 -33.86
C HIS A 988 -0.47 -4.07 -34.70
N GLY A 989 0.57 -4.87 -34.96
CA GLY A 989 1.68 -4.50 -35.84
C GLY A 989 1.27 -4.27 -37.30
N ALA A 990 0.20 -4.90 -37.78
CA ALA A 990 -0.37 -4.63 -39.10
C ALA A 990 -1.20 -3.34 -39.11
N ILE A 991 -2.05 -3.12 -38.09
CA ILE A 991 -2.87 -1.90 -37.96
C ILE A 991 -1.99 -0.64 -37.85
N ALA A 992 -0.89 -0.71 -37.09
CA ALA A 992 0.06 0.39 -36.96
C ALA A 992 0.66 0.82 -38.31
N LYS A 993 0.97 -0.14 -39.20
CA LYS A 993 1.48 0.15 -40.54
C LYS A 993 0.44 0.83 -41.43
N ASP A 994 -0.79 0.32 -41.47
CA ASP A 994 -1.86 0.96 -42.24
C ASP A 994 -2.12 2.40 -41.77
N LEU A 995 -2.04 2.66 -40.45
CA LEU A 995 -2.19 3.99 -39.87
C LEU A 995 -1.06 4.95 -40.30
N ASP A 996 0.20 4.53 -40.29
CA ASP A 996 1.31 5.35 -40.81
C ASP A 996 1.21 5.55 -42.34
N GLU A 997 0.73 4.56 -43.11
CA GLU A 997 0.43 4.71 -44.53
C GLU A 997 -0.69 5.75 -44.77
N LYS A 998 -1.80 5.73 -44.01
CA LYS A 998 -2.85 6.77 -44.11
C LYS A 998 -2.32 8.15 -43.76
N LYS A 999 -1.49 8.25 -42.72
CA LYS A 999 -0.91 9.50 -42.21
C LYS A 999 0.00 10.17 -43.25
N GLU A 1000 0.85 9.40 -43.93
CA GLU A 1000 1.68 9.94 -45.02
C GLU A 1000 0.83 10.30 -46.25
N LEU A 1001 -0.26 9.56 -46.52
CA LEU A 1001 -1.21 9.88 -47.59
C LEU A 1001 -1.96 11.22 -47.31
N ILE A 1002 -2.41 11.45 -46.08
CA ILE A 1002 -3.03 12.71 -45.64
C ILE A 1002 -2.06 13.89 -45.78
N LYS A 1003 -0.80 13.72 -45.34
CA LYS A 1003 0.28 14.71 -45.47
C LYS A 1003 0.56 15.07 -46.93
N ASN A 1004 0.56 14.09 -47.84
CA ASN A 1004 0.70 14.32 -49.27
C ASN A 1004 -0.49 15.09 -49.87
N LEU A 1005 -1.73 14.80 -49.45
CA LEU A 1005 -2.91 15.57 -49.85
C LEU A 1005 -2.85 17.02 -49.34
N TYR A 1006 -2.41 17.23 -48.10
CA TYR A 1006 -2.21 18.56 -47.52
C TYR A 1006 -1.18 19.39 -48.30
N ASN A 1007 -0.03 18.80 -48.63
CA ASN A 1007 1.01 19.44 -49.44
C ASN A 1007 0.47 19.84 -50.84
N LYS A 1008 -0.32 18.97 -51.47
CA LYS A 1008 -0.96 19.27 -52.77
C LYS A 1008 -1.91 20.46 -52.68
N LEU A 1009 -2.74 20.53 -51.63
CA LEU A 1009 -3.66 21.65 -51.38
C LEU A 1009 -2.92 22.99 -51.17
N GLN A 1010 -1.76 22.97 -50.52
CA GLN A 1010 -0.95 24.19 -50.32
C GLN A 1010 -0.31 24.68 -51.64
N LEU A 1011 0.15 23.77 -52.50
CA LEU A 1011 0.65 24.12 -53.84
C LEU A 1011 -0.46 24.74 -54.70
N GLU A 1012 -1.66 24.18 -54.66
CA GLU A 1012 -2.82 24.70 -55.40
C GLU A 1012 -3.23 26.11 -54.91
N LYS A 1013 -3.19 26.36 -53.60
CA LYS A 1013 -3.43 27.69 -52.98
C LYS A 1013 -2.36 28.73 -53.28
N GLN A 1014 -1.15 28.32 -53.68
CA GLN A 1014 -0.14 29.25 -54.16
C GLN A 1014 -0.35 29.57 -55.65
N ALA A 1015 -0.71 28.56 -56.46
CA ALA A 1015 -0.98 28.68 -57.89
C ALA A 1015 -2.30 29.38 -58.28
N SER A 1016 -3.09 29.86 -57.30
CA SER A 1016 -4.28 30.70 -57.54
C SER A 1016 -3.99 32.21 -57.48
N LYS A 1017 -2.97 32.64 -56.73
CA LYS A 1017 -2.70 34.07 -56.44
C LYS A 1017 -2.28 34.90 -57.65
N GLU A 1018 -1.78 34.25 -58.69
CA GLU A 1018 -1.28 34.87 -59.93
C GLU A 1018 -2.34 34.90 -61.05
N LYS A 1019 -3.59 34.53 -60.75
CA LYS A 1019 -4.69 34.45 -61.73
C LYS A 1019 -5.71 35.56 -61.51
N ILE A 1020 -6.29 36.01 -62.61
CA ILE A 1020 -7.33 37.04 -62.61
C ILE A 1020 -8.70 36.39 -62.35
N SER A 1021 -9.40 36.88 -61.34
CA SER A 1021 -10.75 36.46 -60.99
C SER A 1021 -11.79 37.07 -61.93
N PHE A 1022 -12.70 36.23 -62.40
CA PHE A 1022 -13.81 36.61 -63.29
C PHE A 1022 -15.18 36.14 -62.78
N GLY A 1023 -15.27 35.68 -61.52
CA GLY A 1023 -16.49 35.10 -60.94
C GLY A 1023 -16.84 35.78 -59.63
N ARG A 1024 -16.59 35.09 -58.51
CA ARG A 1024 -16.55 35.71 -57.19
C ARG A 1024 -15.24 36.49 -57.05
N PHE A 1025 -15.29 37.67 -56.44
CA PHE A 1025 -14.10 38.44 -56.09
C PHE A 1025 -13.82 38.26 -54.60
N GLU A 1026 -12.61 37.82 -54.25
CA GLU A 1026 -12.13 37.74 -52.87
C GLU A 1026 -10.88 38.62 -52.66
N VAL A 1027 -10.56 38.93 -51.40
CA VAL A 1027 -9.43 39.80 -51.07
C VAL A 1027 -8.11 39.08 -51.34
N HIS A 1028 -7.12 39.83 -51.86
CA HIS A 1028 -5.85 39.36 -52.41
C HIS A 1028 -5.90 38.68 -53.78
N GLU A 1029 -7.05 38.60 -54.44
CA GLU A 1029 -7.14 38.17 -55.84
C GLU A 1029 -6.83 39.33 -56.83
N LEU A 1030 -6.51 38.99 -58.08
CA LEU A 1030 -6.30 39.97 -59.15
C LEU A 1030 -7.62 40.24 -59.90
N ALA A 1031 -7.93 41.51 -60.18
CA ALA A 1031 -9.12 41.90 -60.94
C ALA A 1031 -8.83 42.99 -61.99
N ILE A 1032 -9.59 42.96 -63.09
CA ILE A 1032 -9.55 43.96 -64.16
C ILE A 1032 -10.81 44.81 -64.07
N PHE A 1033 -10.67 46.13 -64.13
CA PHE A 1033 -11.77 47.09 -64.20
C PHE A 1033 -11.67 47.87 -65.52
N VAL A 1034 -12.77 47.99 -66.26
CA VAL A 1034 -12.84 48.70 -67.55
C VAL A 1034 -13.71 49.93 -67.40
N ARG A 1035 -13.34 51.02 -68.08
CA ARG A 1035 -14.11 52.26 -68.02
C ARG A 1035 -15.42 52.15 -68.80
N ASN A 1036 -16.56 52.24 -68.13
CA ASN A 1036 -17.89 52.17 -68.73
C ASN A 1036 -18.31 53.53 -69.36
N PRO A 1037 -19.38 53.58 -70.19
CA PRO A 1037 -19.78 54.81 -70.89
C PRO A 1037 -20.22 55.97 -69.98
N ALA A 1038 -20.58 55.69 -68.72
CA ALA A 1038 -20.87 56.73 -67.71
C ALA A 1038 -19.58 57.34 -67.10
N GLY A 1039 -18.41 56.76 -67.40
CA GLY A 1039 -17.09 57.29 -67.01
C GLY A 1039 -16.49 56.64 -65.76
N HIS A 1040 -17.18 55.70 -65.12
CA HIS A 1040 -16.70 54.94 -63.96
C HIS A 1040 -15.97 53.66 -64.40
N TYR A 1041 -15.18 53.06 -63.51
CA TYR A 1041 -14.51 51.79 -63.76
C TYR A 1041 -15.28 50.63 -63.13
N GLU A 1042 -15.59 49.60 -63.91
CA GLU A 1042 -16.42 48.46 -63.51
C GLU A 1042 -15.71 47.13 -63.79
N ALA A 1043 -15.81 46.17 -62.87
CA ALA A 1043 -15.03 44.93 -62.90
C ALA A 1043 -15.48 43.96 -64.01
N ILE A 1044 -14.53 43.40 -64.79
CA ILE A 1044 -14.83 42.34 -65.75
C ILE A 1044 -15.18 41.07 -64.97
N ASN A 1045 -16.42 40.61 -65.09
CA ASN A 1045 -16.90 39.41 -64.41
C ASN A 1045 -17.91 38.62 -65.26
N ARG A 1046 -18.24 37.42 -64.79
CA ARG A 1046 -19.30 36.55 -65.31
C ARG A 1046 -20.40 36.45 -64.26
N ASN A 1047 -21.54 37.08 -64.54
CA ASN A 1047 -22.79 37.01 -63.78
C ASN A 1047 -22.81 37.71 -62.39
N CYS A 1048 -21.98 38.73 -62.16
CA CYS A 1048 -21.91 39.51 -60.92
C CYS A 1048 -21.83 41.03 -61.20
N SER A 1049 -22.92 41.65 -61.67
CA SER A 1049 -22.99 43.09 -61.99
C SER A 1049 -22.75 44.01 -60.78
N ASN A 1050 -22.46 45.30 -61.04
CA ASN A 1050 -22.37 46.38 -60.05
C ASN A 1050 -21.11 46.37 -59.14
N TYR A 1051 -19.98 45.87 -59.62
CA TYR A 1051 -18.68 45.98 -58.93
C TYR A 1051 -17.86 47.15 -59.50
N TYR A 1052 -17.84 48.29 -58.80
CA TYR A 1052 -17.15 49.51 -59.22
C TYR A 1052 -15.83 49.72 -58.49
N LEU A 1053 -14.85 50.31 -59.17
CA LEU A 1053 -13.57 50.68 -58.57
C LEU A 1053 -13.73 51.94 -57.69
N SER A 1054 -13.10 51.97 -56.52
CA SER A 1054 -13.15 53.14 -55.62
C SER A 1054 -12.46 54.36 -56.23
N GLU A 1055 -12.96 55.56 -55.91
CA GLU A 1055 -12.37 56.82 -56.39
C GLU A 1055 -10.93 57.00 -55.88
N GLU A 1056 -10.59 56.44 -54.72
CA GLU A 1056 -9.24 56.39 -54.17
C GLU A 1056 -8.30 55.58 -55.08
N SER A 1057 -8.70 54.38 -55.50
CA SER A 1057 -7.95 53.59 -56.49
C SER A 1057 -7.90 54.29 -57.85
N VAL A 1058 -8.99 54.92 -58.31
CA VAL A 1058 -8.97 55.68 -59.58
C VAL A 1058 -7.98 56.84 -59.49
N ALA A 1059 -7.95 57.59 -58.39
CA ALA A 1059 -7.00 58.68 -58.17
C ALA A 1059 -5.54 58.18 -58.14
N LEU A 1060 -5.28 57.09 -57.41
CA LEU A 1060 -3.96 56.48 -57.28
C LEU A 1060 -3.39 55.99 -58.62
N PHE A 1061 -4.22 55.44 -59.50
CA PHE A 1061 -3.82 55.03 -60.86
C PHE A 1061 -3.87 56.17 -61.90
N THR A 1062 -4.44 57.34 -61.59
CA THR A 1062 -4.48 58.49 -62.53
C THR A 1062 -3.49 59.62 -62.19
N GLN A 1063 -3.01 59.74 -60.95
CA GLN A 1063 -1.92 60.67 -60.62
C GLN A 1063 -0.64 60.43 -61.44
N GLN A 1064 -0.39 59.20 -61.89
CA GLN A 1064 0.80 58.86 -62.68
C GLN A 1064 0.66 59.17 -64.19
N HIS A 1065 -0.56 59.37 -64.72
CA HIS A 1065 -0.80 59.49 -66.16
C HIS A 1065 -1.89 60.53 -66.50
N PRO A 1066 -1.61 61.58 -67.30
CA PRO A 1066 -2.54 62.68 -67.61
C PRO A 1066 -3.68 62.31 -68.57
N ARG A 1067 -3.97 61.02 -68.75
CA ARG A 1067 -5.15 60.48 -69.46
C ARG A 1067 -5.66 59.28 -68.68
N HIS A 1068 -6.96 59.27 -68.38
CA HIS A 1068 -7.62 58.12 -67.75
C HIS A 1068 -7.39 56.84 -68.58
N PRO A 1069 -6.80 55.77 -68.00
CA PRO A 1069 -6.52 54.54 -68.74
C PRO A 1069 -7.81 53.82 -69.15
N ALA A 1070 -7.79 53.05 -70.24
CA ALA A 1070 -8.98 52.32 -70.71
C ALA A 1070 -9.43 51.21 -69.74
N TYR A 1071 -8.46 50.59 -69.06
CA TYR A 1071 -8.65 49.58 -68.03
C TYR A 1071 -7.61 49.76 -66.91
N ILE A 1072 -7.92 49.22 -65.74
CA ILE A 1072 -7.05 49.16 -64.56
C ILE A 1072 -6.96 47.70 -64.12
N ILE A 1073 -5.76 47.22 -63.79
CA ILE A 1073 -5.53 45.90 -63.20
C ILE A 1073 -4.88 46.13 -61.84
N GLY A 1074 -5.38 45.47 -60.80
CA GLY A 1074 -4.84 45.57 -59.45
C GLY A 1074 -5.23 44.39 -58.58
N GLN A 1075 -4.51 44.23 -57.46
CA GLN A 1075 -4.86 43.25 -56.45
C GLN A 1075 -5.91 43.82 -55.52
N ILE A 1076 -7.01 43.09 -55.28
CA ILE A 1076 -8.09 43.51 -54.39
C ILE A 1076 -7.57 43.58 -52.96
N VAL A 1077 -7.72 44.75 -52.33
CA VAL A 1077 -7.39 44.99 -50.91
C VAL A 1077 -8.65 45.09 -50.06
N HIS A 1078 -9.74 45.63 -50.62
CA HIS A 1078 -11.01 45.76 -49.92
C HIS A 1078 -12.20 45.68 -50.89
N ILE A 1079 -13.32 45.13 -50.42
CA ILE A 1079 -14.62 45.12 -51.11
C ILE A 1079 -15.67 45.62 -50.12
N GLU A 1080 -16.21 46.81 -50.36
CA GLU A 1080 -17.27 47.39 -49.54
C GLU A 1080 -18.64 47.13 -50.21
N ARG A 1081 -19.59 46.52 -49.49
CA ARG A 1081 -20.97 46.30 -49.98
C ARG A 1081 -21.87 47.47 -49.57
N ARG A 1082 -22.51 48.10 -50.54
CA ARG A 1082 -23.47 49.21 -50.35
C ARG A 1082 -24.81 48.91 -51.02
N ILE A 1083 -25.85 49.63 -50.60
CA ILE A 1083 -27.21 49.55 -51.16
C ILE A 1083 -27.69 50.97 -51.47
N VAL A 1084 -28.40 51.15 -52.59
CA VAL A 1084 -28.98 52.47 -52.94
C VAL A 1084 -30.20 52.75 -52.07
N HIS A 1085 -30.02 53.58 -51.03
CA HIS A 1085 -31.12 54.04 -50.18
C HIS A 1085 -31.95 55.13 -50.89
N PRO A 1086 -33.29 55.04 -50.89
CA PRO A 1086 -34.17 56.14 -51.32
C PRO A 1086 -34.42 57.13 -50.17
N ASP A 1087 -34.34 58.44 -50.45
CA ASP A 1087 -34.92 59.54 -49.66
C ASP A 1087 -34.57 60.91 -50.32
N GLN A 1088 -35.41 61.95 -50.42
CA GLN A 1088 -36.87 62.12 -50.21
C GLN A 1088 -37.42 63.07 -51.29
N MET A 1089 -38.71 62.95 -51.63
CA MET A 1089 -39.41 63.98 -52.43
C MET A 1089 -40.82 64.25 -51.88
N GLY A 1090 -41.00 65.41 -51.22
CA GLY A 1090 -42.33 65.97 -50.89
C GLY A 1090 -42.76 65.84 -49.42
N GLY A 1091 -42.50 66.87 -48.61
CA GLY A 1091 -43.05 67.02 -47.26
C GLY A 1091 -42.54 68.30 -46.58
N ALA A 1092 -43.44 69.22 -46.22
CA ALA A 1092 -43.11 70.56 -45.70
C ALA A 1092 -44.20 71.06 -44.73
N PRO A 1093 -44.02 72.19 -44.01
CA PRO A 1093 -42.88 72.61 -43.19
C PRO A 1093 -43.31 73.16 -41.79
N ARG A 1094 -42.37 73.79 -41.05
CA ARG A 1094 -42.54 74.63 -39.82
C ARG A 1094 -42.40 73.88 -38.46
N PRO A 1095 -42.21 74.57 -37.30
CA PRO A 1095 -40.93 75.25 -37.00
C PRO A 1095 -40.45 75.12 -35.52
N ASP A 1096 -39.18 75.48 -35.26
CA ASP A 1096 -38.71 76.43 -34.20
C ASP A 1096 -37.34 76.10 -33.55
N SER A 1097 -36.68 77.17 -33.07
CA SER A 1097 -35.61 77.18 -32.05
C SER A 1097 -34.27 76.47 -32.31
N SER A 1098 -33.44 77.11 -33.14
CA SER A 1098 -32.00 77.39 -32.88
C SER A 1098 -31.05 76.25 -32.44
N GLY A 1099 -30.21 75.78 -33.38
CA GLY A 1099 -28.98 75.02 -33.08
C GLY A 1099 -28.14 74.78 -34.33
N SER A 1100 -27.04 75.52 -34.52
CA SER A 1100 -26.29 75.51 -35.80
C SER A 1100 -25.32 74.34 -35.93
N ARG A 1101 -25.54 73.45 -36.91
CA ARG A 1101 -24.54 72.65 -37.64
C ARG A 1101 -25.11 72.25 -39.01
N ARG A 1102 -24.38 72.50 -40.10
CA ARG A 1102 -24.73 71.99 -41.45
C ARG A 1102 -24.22 70.54 -41.60
N PRO A 1103 -25.02 69.61 -42.16
CA PRO A 1103 -24.50 68.34 -42.68
C PRO A 1103 -23.70 68.55 -43.97
N PRO A 1104 -22.65 67.75 -44.24
CA PRO A 1104 -22.08 67.61 -45.59
C PRO A 1104 -23.01 66.78 -46.49
N ALA A 1105 -22.93 66.94 -47.80
CA ALA A 1105 -23.76 66.23 -48.77
C ALA A 1105 -23.03 65.00 -49.35
N SER A 1106 -23.55 63.79 -49.14
CA SER A 1106 -22.97 62.55 -49.70
C SER A 1106 -23.98 61.37 -49.81
N THR A 1107 -25.27 61.63 -50.03
CA THR A 1107 -26.34 60.61 -50.09
C THR A 1107 -27.13 60.63 -51.41
N LEU A 1108 -26.50 61.04 -52.50
CA LEU A 1108 -27.01 60.83 -53.86
C LEU A 1108 -26.20 59.73 -54.55
N ASN A 1109 -26.91 58.83 -55.24
CA ASN A 1109 -26.33 57.66 -55.91
C ASN A 1109 -25.41 58.06 -57.08
N PRO A 1110 -24.09 57.82 -57.01
CA PRO A 1110 -23.17 58.25 -58.05
C PRO A 1110 -23.20 57.36 -59.31
N TYR A 1111 -23.74 56.14 -59.23
CA TYR A 1111 -23.69 55.14 -60.31
C TYR A 1111 -25.02 54.97 -61.07
N ASN A 1112 -26.03 55.83 -60.82
CA ASN A 1112 -27.35 55.83 -61.48
C ASN A 1112 -28.17 54.51 -61.41
N LEU A 1113 -27.80 53.58 -60.53
CA LEU A 1113 -28.57 52.37 -60.22
C LEU A 1113 -29.97 52.67 -59.64
N ALA A 1114 -30.89 51.71 -59.70
CA ALA A 1114 -32.21 51.87 -59.10
C ALA A 1114 -32.17 51.80 -57.55
N PRO A 1115 -33.11 52.46 -56.84
CA PRO A 1115 -33.24 52.30 -55.39
C PRO A 1115 -33.45 50.83 -54.98
N GLY A 1116 -32.77 50.42 -53.91
CA GLY A 1116 -32.74 49.02 -53.47
C GLY A 1116 -31.74 48.13 -54.20
N CYS A 1117 -31.07 48.59 -55.27
CA CYS A 1117 -29.98 47.83 -55.87
C CYS A 1117 -28.76 47.78 -54.93
N GLU A 1118 -28.17 46.59 -54.81
CA GLU A 1118 -26.85 46.41 -54.20
C GLU A 1118 -25.74 46.74 -55.20
N TYR A 1119 -24.64 47.30 -54.70
CA TYR A 1119 -23.42 47.53 -55.45
C TYR A 1119 -22.20 47.39 -54.55
N PHE A 1120 -21.05 47.11 -55.16
CA PHE A 1120 -19.80 46.87 -54.46
C PHE A 1120 -18.78 47.90 -54.89
N VAL A 1121 -18.09 48.51 -53.93
CA VAL A 1121 -16.99 49.43 -54.16
C VAL A 1121 -15.69 48.69 -53.81
N VAL A 1122 -14.85 48.45 -54.81
CA VAL A 1122 -13.61 47.68 -54.67
C VAL A 1122 -12.42 48.64 -54.63
N THR A 1123 -11.57 48.52 -53.62
CA THR A 1123 -10.27 49.20 -53.57
C THR A 1123 -9.16 48.20 -53.90
N VAL A 1124 -8.33 48.55 -54.88
CA VAL A 1124 -7.19 47.74 -55.36
C VAL A 1124 -5.87 48.48 -55.18
N ALA A 1125 -4.81 47.71 -54.94
CA ALA A 1125 -3.43 48.18 -54.98
C ALA A 1125 -2.83 48.04 -56.40
N MET A 1126 -1.84 48.89 -56.70
CA MET A 1126 -0.95 48.65 -57.84
C MET A 1126 -0.15 47.36 -57.65
N LEU A 1127 0.01 46.61 -58.73
CA LEU A 1127 0.95 45.49 -58.78
C LEU A 1127 2.38 46.03 -58.89
N PRO A 1128 3.38 45.39 -58.25
CA PRO A 1128 4.78 45.75 -58.45
C PRO A 1128 5.20 45.48 -59.91
N ASP A 1129 6.12 46.30 -60.44
CA ASP A 1129 6.48 46.33 -61.87
C ASP A 1129 7.05 45.02 -62.46
N ALA A 1130 7.26 43.97 -61.65
CA ALA A 1130 7.57 42.62 -62.11
C ALA A 1130 6.36 41.88 -62.74
N VAL A 1131 5.15 42.45 -62.70
CA VAL A 1131 3.90 41.83 -63.18
C VAL A 1131 3.08 42.80 -64.06
N ARG A 1132 3.76 43.47 -65.00
CA ARG A 1132 3.18 44.42 -65.97
C ARG A 1132 3.43 43.98 -67.42
#